data_AF-A0AAF3ECT9-F1
#
_entry.id   AF-A0AAF3ECT9-F1
#
_cell.length_a   1.000
_cell.length_b   1.000
_cell.length_c   1.000
_cell.angle_alpha   90.00
_cell.angle_beta   90.00
_cell.angle_gamma   90.00
#
_symmetry.space_group_name_H-M   'P 1'
#
loop_
_entity.id
_entity.type
_entity.pdbx_description
1 polymer ?
#
loop_
_entity_poly.entity_id
_entity_poly.type
_entity_poly.pdbx_seq_one_letter_code
_entity_poly.pdbx_strand_id
1 'polypeptide(L)'
;MASSSSSSAPPPPDYLHTTAPTLRSTQTQMANGLTVDLVSAAQREANFLRMIDRKAPLLYEPDVVNQAIRRYEKYWLPMQARHPDINVIPPLDVHWIWHTHMLSPLHYHEDSEKICGKVIDHKLLSSDEIQKRYEASVRAWDEYCSPEPYDFLASPTPAATYEPQSSYDIAGAVQRQRNFNYQASLPHYTSTKFLSDAVRRYIQFLLLKQTYHDQFLTPCYDFDIIWHTHQVHPLNYQRDCTAIFGNLLKHDDGVNDRSKGSKLLKGEALTKKLWSTHFDEPFWRRGCMYRGHNAPAFLGFESQDLSNIAYGDLHVPSIALKDIPVQREQLRLKLCYGNKKVTTFNADLSQKQVTKSGFSLVWQPTDSSSSASIVKFPFERKCSKDLFVELELFDKMFLQKKDLVRLIGRVSLDDLLPPSNSKSAHNVADVPLQTKDYEPELNARVTVTTSVTLNRELQLLAGEFQETPLQADTHLWFLCQCASLNRQAMQPGVTVHLATHTVMDTRDGTKFTVQVVHSAQLLLSMILVYGREQRLLSMAHLIGADSLPSREQLDSNLQFLPHLSSAEERAFVIVNREGDYAIVKGRWTGFVRKQEVQGGSGKGQKAKPGSPGRLLVDAFNLLKNTVQKLEVPTAEGSTLFVIGDAQARLPGKRIEVRSTATAEHIAAVFCVSTLFVLCNPDKVRARTECTSVGHQAHKWPLTLACGYGKQLPSNRIIAAGDCGGTEVVPLMFGLCATGCDGGACGACGACGACGACGGCGGCGGCGAYGENRRRINDVFRCDV
;
A
#
# COMPACT_ATOMS: atom_id res chain seq x y z
N MET A 1 7.74 -10.19 -61.48
CA MET A 1 8.83 -10.39 -60.51
C MET A 1 9.31 -9.01 -60.08
N ALA A 2 8.85 -8.51 -58.95
CA ALA A 2 9.39 -7.33 -58.29
C ALA A 2 9.67 -7.74 -56.84
N SER A 3 10.94 -7.97 -56.53
CA SER A 3 11.42 -8.38 -55.22
C SER A 3 11.49 -7.16 -54.30
N SER A 4 10.64 -7.12 -53.29
CA SER A 4 10.76 -6.21 -52.15
C SER A 4 11.95 -6.64 -51.28
N SER A 5 13.05 -5.89 -51.38
CA SER A 5 14.19 -5.99 -50.47
C SER A 5 13.83 -5.34 -49.14
N SER A 6 13.48 -6.15 -48.15
CA SER A 6 13.45 -5.70 -46.75
C SER A 6 14.88 -5.55 -46.26
N SER A 7 15.40 -4.33 -46.25
CA SER A 7 16.66 -4.02 -45.56
C SER A 7 16.39 -4.10 -44.05
N SER A 8 16.79 -5.18 -43.41
CA SER A 8 16.85 -5.24 -41.95
C SER A 8 17.86 -4.20 -41.46
N ALA A 9 17.41 -3.30 -40.58
CA ALA A 9 18.31 -2.36 -39.92
C ALA A 9 19.42 -3.15 -39.18
N PRO A 10 20.67 -2.66 -39.18
CA PRO A 10 21.74 -3.30 -38.44
C PRO A 10 21.37 -3.39 -36.95
N PRO A 11 21.76 -4.47 -36.25
CA PRO A 11 21.50 -4.59 -34.82
C PRO A 11 22.16 -3.41 -34.07
N PRO A 12 21.51 -2.88 -33.03
CA PRO A 12 22.03 -1.75 -32.29
C PRO A 12 23.42 -2.06 -31.72
N PRO A 13 24.33 -1.07 -31.62
CA PRO A 13 25.70 -1.29 -31.18
C PRO A 13 25.74 -1.90 -29.77
N ASP A 14 26.63 -2.86 -29.56
CA ASP A 14 26.85 -3.43 -28.23
C ASP A 14 27.75 -2.51 -27.39
N TYR A 15 27.12 -1.63 -26.63
CA TYR A 15 27.79 -0.74 -25.69
C TYR A 15 28.27 -1.47 -24.40
N LEU A 16 28.05 -2.78 -24.27
CA LEU A 16 28.63 -3.57 -23.18
C LEU A 16 30.14 -3.80 -23.37
N HIS A 17 30.67 -3.69 -24.59
CA HIS A 17 32.07 -4.02 -24.89
C HIS A 17 32.86 -2.93 -25.63
N THR A 18 32.29 -1.73 -25.80
CA THR A 18 32.91 -0.60 -26.50
C THR A 18 33.15 0.60 -25.58
N THR A 19 34.07 1.49 -25.96
CA THR A 19 34.30 2.76 -25.25
C THR A 19 33.03 3.61 -25.30
N ALA A 20 32.54 4.02 -24.14
CA ALA A 20 31.32 4.81 -24.06
C ALA A 20 31.50 6.18 -24.74
N PRO A 21 30.58 6.59 -25.64
CA PRO A 21 30.60 7.93 -26.22
C PRO A 21 30.40 9.00 -25.14
N THR A 22 30.95 10.18 -25.33
CA THR A 22 30.66 11.35 -24.49
C THR A 22 29.18 11.73 -24.58
N LEU A 23 28.59 12.19 -23.47
CA LEU A 23 27.22 12.69 -23.47
C LEU A 23 27.05 13.85 -24.46
N ARG A 24 25.93 13.85 -25.20
CA ARG A 24 25.65 14.86 -26.24
C ARG A 24 25.31 16.25 -25.70
N SER A 25 24.84 16.32 -24.46
CA SER A 25 24.44 17.57 -23.79
C SER A 25 24.93 17.58 -22.34
N THR A 26 24.90 18.76 -21.72
CA THR A 26 25.09 18.94 -20.27
C THR A 26 23.75 18.81 -19.52
N GLN A 27 23.81 18.58 -18.21
CA GLN A 27 22.60 18.57 -17.36
C GLN A 27 21.83 19.90 -17.43
N THR A 28 22.53 21.05 -17.48
CA THR A 28 21.90 22.37 -17.60
C THR A 28 21.16 22.54 -18.93
N GLN A 29 21.78 22.12 -20.06
CA GLN A 29 21.13 22.17 -21.37
C GLN A 29 19.89 21.27 -21.40
N MET A 30 19.98 20.07 -20.81
CA MET A 30 18.86 19.14 -20.72
C MET A 30 17.73 19.70 -19.86
N ALA A 31 18.05 20.28 -18.70
CA ALA A 31 17.08 20.91 -17.81
C ALA A 31 16.34 22.07 -18.49
N ASN A 32 17.05 22.91 -19.25
CA ASN A 32 16.45 24.02 -20.01
C ASN A 32 15.49 23.56 -21.12
N GLY A 33 15.59 22.30 -21.56
CA GLY A 33 14.67 21.70 -22.52
C GLY A 33 13.31 21.34 -21.92
N LEU A 34 13.20 21.24 -20.59
CA LEU A 34 11.97 20.85 -19.89
C LEU A 34 11.10 22.07 -19.60
N THR A 35 9.80 22.00 -19.90
CA THR A 35 8.85 23.10 -19.63
C THR A 35 8.04 22.95 -18.36
N VAL A 36 7.92 21.73 -17.83
CA VAL A 36 7.05 21.45 -16.71
C VAL A 36 7.83 21.61 -15.40
N ASP A 37 7.23 22.23 -14.38
CA ASP A 37 7.70 22.10 -13.01
C ASP A 37 7.44 20.68 -12.52
N LEU A 38 8.40 19.79 -12.81
CA LEU A 38 8.29 18.37 -12.54
C LEU A 38 8.23 18.05 -11.04
N VAL A 39 8.72 18.91 -10.16
CA VAL A 39 8.65 18.65 -8.71
C VAL A 39 7.21 18.82 -8.23
N SER A 40 6.60 19.97 -8.52
CA SER A 40 5.21 20.24 -8.17
C SER A 40 4.24 19.30 -8.90
N ALA A 41 4.52 18.98 -10.16
CA ALA A 41 3.70 18.05 -10.95
C ALA A 41 3.80 16.62 -10.40
N ALA A 42 4.99 16.12 -10.04
CA ALA A 42 5.16 14.78 -9.51
C ALA A 42 4.53 14.63 -8.12
N GLN A 43 4.50 15.72 -7.35
CA GLN A 43 3.76 15.75 -6.10
C GLN A 43 2.25 15.52 -6.31
N ARG A 44 1.69 16.06 -7.39
CA ARG A 44 0.28 15.85 -7.77
C ARG A 44 0.07 14.45 -8.31
N GLU A 45 0.99 13.95 -9.13
CA GLU A 45 1.00 12.57 -9.64
C GLU A 45 0.94 11.56 -8.49
N ALA A 46 1.88 11.63 -7.54
CA ALA A 46 1.91 10.75 -6.37
C ALA A 46 0.60 10.82 -5.55
N ASN A 47 -0.01 12.00 -5.44
CA ASN A 47 -1.30 12.18 -4.75
C ASN A 47 -2.47 11.58 -5.54
N PHE A 48 -2.47 11.71 -6.87
CA PHE A 48 -3.48 11.14 -7.76
C PHE A 48 -3.43 9.61 -7.72
N LEU A 49 -2.26 9.00 -7.91
CA LEU A 49 -2.09 7.54 -7.84
C LEU A 49 -2.52 6.99 -6.47
N ARG A 50 -2.15 7.67 -5.38
CA ARG A 50 -2.58 7.32 -4.01
C ARG A 50 -4.11 7.40 -3.84
N MET A 51 -4.77 8.37 -4.49
CA MET A 51 -6.23 8.48 -4.47
C MET A 51 -6.88 7.30 -5.19
N ILE A 52 -6.39 6.91 -6.36
CA ILE A 52 -6.89 5.75 -7.12
C ILE A 52 -6.78 4.48 -6.26
N ASP A 53 -5.58 4.17 -5.76
CA ASP A 53 -5.33 2.93 -5.00
C ASP A 53 -6.14 2.84 -3.71
N ARG A 54 -6.23 3.95 -2.95
CA ARG A 54 -6.78 3.91 -1.58
C ARG A 54 -8.24 4.28 -1.48
N LYS A 55 -8.76 5.10 -2.39
CA LYS A 55 -10.13 5.63 -2.30
C LYS A 55 -11.05 5.08 -3.38
N ALA A 56 -10.51 4.54 -4.46
CA ALA A 56 -11.32 4.06 -5.58
C ALA A 56 -10.81 2.71 -6.16
N PRO A 57 -10.62 1.66 -5.33
CA PRO A 57 -10.11 0.37 -5.80
C PRO A 57 -11.04 -0.31 -6.83
N LEU A 58 -12.32 0.09 -6.89
CA LEU A 58 -13.26 -0.35 -7.92
C LEU A 58 -12.85 0.06 -9.34
N LEU A 59 -11.96 1.05 -9.49
CA LEU A 59 -11.46 1.51 -10.81
C LEU A 59 -10.49 0.53 -11.46
N TYR A 60 -10.19 -0.58 -10.79
CA TYR A 60 -9.46 -1.72 -11.34
C TYR A 60 -10.38 -2.88 -11.77
N GLU A 61 -11.67 -2.83 -11.44
CA GLU A 61 -12.62 -3.90 -11.75
C GLU A 61 -12.97 -3.85 -13.26
N PRO A 62 -12.94 -4.98 -13.98
CA PRO A 62 -13.09 -5.00 -15.44
C PRO A 62 -14.33 -4.26 -15.97
N ASP A 63 -15.48 -4.45 -15.32
CA ASP A 63 -16.73 -3.82 -15.75
C ASP A 63 -16.68 -2.29 -15.63
N VAL A 64 -16.06 -1.79 -14.55
CA VAL A 64 -15.89 -0.34 -14.32
C VAL A 64 -14.90 0.23 -15.33
N VAL A 65 -13.78 -0.47 -15.57
CA VAL A 65 -12.76 -0.06 -16.56
C VAL A 65 -13.35 0.05 -17.95
N ASN A 66 -14.11 -0.96 -18.40
CA ASN A 66 -14.72 -0.97 -19.72
C ASN A 66 -15.75 0.16 -19.89
N GLN A 67 -16.55 0.42 -18.84
CA GLN A 67 -17.50 1.54 -18.86
C GLN A 67 -16.79 2.90 -18.86
N ALA A 68 -15.69 3.02 -18.12
CA ALA A 68 -14.88 4.24 -18.10
C ALA A 68 -14.22 4.51 -19.45
N ILE A 69 -13.74 3.48 -20.16
CA ILE A 69 -13.22 3.60 -21.54
C ILE A 69 -14.30 4.14 -22.48
N ARG A 70 -15.52 3.59 -22.42
CA ARG A 70 -16.66 4.13 -23.18
C ARG A 70 -16.90 5.60 -22.88
N ARG A 71 -16.94 5.98 -21.60
CA ARG A 71 -17.21 7.37 -21.17
C ARG A 71 -16.09 8.32 -21.62
N TYR A 72 -14.84 7.87 -21.52
CA TYR A 72 -13.67 8.58 -21.98
C TYR A 72 -13.68 8.86 -23.49
N GLU A 73 -13.88 7.83 -24.32
CA GLU A 73 -13.82 7.97 -25.78
C GLU A 73 -15.04 8.66 -26.37
N LYS A 74 -16.26 8.39 -25.86
CA LYS A 74 -17.50 8.94 -26.43
C LYS A 74 -17.80 10.36 -25.99
N TYR A 75 -17.38 10.75 -24.78
CA TYR A 75 -17.81 12.01 -24.18
C TYR A 75 -16.63 12.91 -23.87
N TRP A 76 -15.65 12.43 -23.10
CA TRP A 76 -14.57 13.28 -22.62
C TRP A 76 -13.65 13.81 -23.73
N LEU A 77 -13.12 12.92 -24.58
CA LEU A 77 -12.25 13.34 -25.69
C LEU A 77 -12.97 14.31 -26.65
N PRO A 78 -14.19 14.03 -27.15
CA PRO A 78 -14.92 14.97 -27.99
C PRO A 78 -15.23 16.31 -27.30
N MET A 79 -15.58 16.29 -26.01
CA MET A 79 -15.85 17.50 -25.23
C MET A 79 -14.63 18.41 -25.19
N GLN A 80 -13.48 17.87 -24.77
CA GLN A 80 -12.24 18.65 -24.70
C GLN A 80 -11.70 19.03 -26.09
N ALA A 81 -12.01 18.25 -27.13
CA ALA A 81 -11.68 18.64 -28.49
C ALA A 81 -12.46 19.88 -28.92
N ARG A 82 -13.75 19.95 -28.59
CA ARG A 82 -14.63 21.06 -29.00
C ARG A 82 -14.48 22.30 -28.12
N HIS A 83 -14.28 22.11 -26.81
CA HIS A 83 -14.13 23.19 -25.82
C HIS A 83 -12.91 22.92 -24.93
N PRO A 84 -11.67 23.13 -25.44
CA PRO A 84 -10.47 22.81 -24.67
C PRO A 84 -10.36 23.67 -23.41
N ASP A 85 -10.40 23.02 -22.24
CA ASP A 85 -10.04 23.62 -20.97
C ASP A 85 -9.32 22.61 -20.07
N ILE A 86 -8.01 22.80 -19.91
CA ILE A 86 -7.15 21.97 -19.06
C ILE A 86 -7.46 22.08 -17.56
N ASN A 87 -8.39 22.97 -17.17
CA ASN A 87 -8.82 23.15 -15.79
C ASN A 87 -10.16 22.47 -15.48
N VAL A 88 -10.86 21.94 -16.47
CA VAL A 88 -12.06 21.13 -16.26
C VAL A 88 -11.64 19.78 -15.71
N ILE A 89 -12.32 19.35 -14.64
CA ILE A 89 -12.02 18.12 -13.91
C ILE A 89 -12.86 16.98 -14.50
N PRO A 90 -12.24 15.95 -15.11
CA PRO A 90 -12.98 14.77 -15.55
C PRO A 90 -13.59 14.00 -14.38
N PRO A 91 -14.70 13.26 -14.60
CA PRO A 91 -15.12 12.19 -13.70
C PRO A 91 -13.93 11.27 -13.36
N LEU A 92 -13.88 10.77 -12.13
CA LEU A 92 -12.67 10.09 -11.63
C LEU A 92 -12.29 8.84 -12.43
N ASP A 93 -13.27 8.07 -12.88
CA ASP A 93 -13.07 6.89 -13.73
C ASP A 93 -12.53 7.26 -15.12
N VAL A 94 -13.07 8.31 -15.73
CA VAL A 94 -12.57 8.88 -16.98
C VAL A 94 -11.15 9.43 -16.82
N HIS A 95 -10.87 10.12 -15.71
CA HIS A 95 -9.54 10.64 -15.41
C HIS A 95 -8.51 9.53 -15.34
N TRP A 96 -8.86 8.43 -14.68
CA TRP A 96 -7.98 7.27 -14.54
C TRP A 96 -7.64 6.62 -15.88
N ILE A 97 -8.66 6.44 -16.73
CA ILE A 97 -8.47 5.92 -18.10
C ILE A 97 -7.61 6.86 -18.94
N TRP A 98 -7.90 8.16 -18.91
CA TRP A 98 -7.16 9.15 -19.67
C TRP A 98 -5.69 9.20 -19.24
N HIS A 99 -5.44 9.26 -17.93
CA HIS A 99 -4.11 9.19 -17.33
C HIS A 99 -3.33 7.98 -17.84
N THR A 100 -3.94 6.80 -17.76
CA THR A 100 -3.32 5.54 -18.19
C THR A 100 -2.97 5.55 -19.68
N HIS A 101 -3.85 6.09 -20.53
CA HIS A 101 -3.61 6.16 -21.97
C HIS A 101 -2.41 7.07 -22.32
N MET A 102 -2.26 8.21 -21.64
CA MET A 102 -1.14 9.14 -21.87
C MET A 102 0.24 8.55 -21.55
N LEU A 103 0.30 7.50 -20.71
CA LEU A 103 1.55 6.77 -20.42
C LEU A 103 2.02 5.89 -21.59
N SER A 104 1.29 5.91 -22.71
CA SER A 104 1.70 5.39 -24.01
C SER A 104 1.69 6.53 -25.04
N PRO A 105 2.66 7.46 -25.01
CA PRO A 105 2.54 8.76 -25.67
C PRO A 105 2.29 8.70 -27.18
N LEU A 106 2.86 7.70 -27.87
CA LEU A 106 2.65 7.49 -29.30
C LEU A 106 1.21 7.06 -29.61
N HIS A 107 0.69 6.06 -28.88
CA HIS A 107 -0.68 5.61 -29.07
C HIS A 107 -1.69 6.68 -28.66
N TYR A 108 -1.43 7.39 -27.55
CA TYR A 108 -2.26 8.51 -27.14
C TYR A 108 -2.38 9.58 -28.22
N HIS A 109 -1.26 9.91 -28.87
CA HIS A 109 -1.23 10.84 -29.99
C HIS A 109 -2.08 10.33 -31.17
N GLU A 110 -1.79 9.11 -31.64
CA GLU A 110 -2.48 8.49 -32.78
C GLU A 110 -3.99 8.31 -32.54
N ASP A 111 -4.37 7.80 -31.38
CA ASP A 111 -5.76 7.55 -31.02
C ASP A 111 -6.52 8.86 -30.80
N SER A 112 -5.90 9.90 -30.21
CA SER A 112 -6.55 11.21 -30.06
C SER A 112 -6.79 11.91 -31.40
N GLU A 113 -5.81 11.86 -32.31
CA GLU A 113 -5.96 12.33 -33.70
C GLU A 113 -7.07 11.57 -34.43
N LYS A 114 -7.13 10.23 -34.27
CA LYS A 114 -8.17 9.39 -34.87
C LYS A 114 -9.57 9.69 -34.33
N ILE A 115 -9.72 9.80 -33.01
CA ILE A 115 -11.03 9.92 -32.34
C ILE A 115 -11.58 11.34 -32.44
N CYS A 116 -10.74 12.36 -32.28
CA CYS A 116 -11.19 13.75 -32.17
C CYS A 116 -10.39 14.78 -32.96
N GLY A 117 -9.45 14.33 -33.82
CA GLY A 117 -8.75 15.18 -34.79
C GLY A 117 -7.65 16.07 -34.22
N LYS A 118 -7.29 15.88 -32.94
CA LYS A 118 -6.15 16.54 -32.29
C LYS A 118 -5.78 15.85 -30.99
N VAL A 119 -4.54 16.04 -30.55
CA VAL A 119 -4.11 15.71 -29.18
C VAL A 119 -4.79 16.61 -28.15
N ILE A 120 -5.34 16.02 -27.09
CA ILE A 120 -5.94 16.75 -25.97
C ILE A 120 -4.88 16.94 -24.86
N ASP A 121 -4.75 18.17 -24.37
CA ASP A 121 -3.77 18.46 -23.31
C ASP A 121 -4.31 18.09 -21.92
N HIS A 122 -3.40 17.82 -21.00
CA HIS A 122 -3.73 17.40 -19.65
C HIS A 122 -2.77 18.01 -18.62
N LYS A 123 -3.30 18.19 -17.40
CA LYS A 123 -2.51 18.40 -16.19
C LYS A 123 -3.26 17.89 -14.98
N LEU A 124 -2.53 17.49 -13.95
CA LEU A 124 -3.10 17.25 -12.63
C LEU A 124 -3.24 18.55 -11.85
N LEU A 125 -4.39 18.71 -11.19
CA LEU A 125 -4.70 19.86 -10.34
C LEU A 125 -4.37 19.56 -8.87
N SER A 126 -4.05 20.61 -8.11
CA SER A 126 -3.97 20.53 -6.65
C SER A 126 -5.36 20.40 -6.01
N SER A 127 -5.43 19.95 -4.77
CA SER A 127 -6.70 19.81 -4.03
C SER A 127 -7.48 21.13 -3.95
N ASP A 128 -6.80 22.26 -3.76
CA ASP A 128 -7.45 23.58 -3.72
C ASP A 128 -8.01 23.99 -5.09
N GLU A 129 -7.30 23.67 -6.16
CA GLU A 129 -7.77 23.91 -7.52
C GLU A 129 -8.98 23.03 -7.85
N ILE A 130 -8.98 21.78 -7.40
CA ILE A 130 -10.09 20.84 -7.54
C ILE A 130 -11.32 21.39 -6.83
N GLN A 131 -11.19 21.77 -5.56
CA GLN A 131 -12.29 22.29 -4.75
C GLN A 131 -12.96 23.52 -5.37
N LYS A 132 -12.17 24.42 -5.97
CA LYS A 132 -12.68 25.65 -6.61
C LYS A 132 -13.40 25.39 -7.93
N ARG A 133 -13.05 24.31 -8.64
CA ARG A 133 -13.49 24.06 -10.02
C ARG A 133 -14.48 22.92 -10.18
N TYR A 134 -14.67 22.12 -9.13
CA TYR A 134 -15.53 20.95 -9.16
C TYR A 134 -16.93 21.24 -9.69
N GLU A 135 -17.66 22.20 -9.09
CA GLU A 135 -19.02 22.52 -9.52
C GLU A 135 -19.11 23.03 -10.97
N ALA A 136 -18.11 23.82 -11.41
CA ALA A 136 -18.05 24.30 -12.79
C ALA A 136 -17.77 23.14 -13.77
N SER A 137 -16.94 22.18 -13.36
CA SER A 137 -16.61 21.00 -14.17
C SER A 137 -17.80 20.06 -14.31
N VAL A 138 -18.57 19.87 -13.23
CA VAL A 138 -19.83 19.11 -13.27
C VAL A 138 -20.82 19.77 -14.23
N ARG A 139 -21.01 21.10 -14.15
CA ARG A 139 -21.87 21.82 -15.08
C ARG A 139 -21.44 21.71 -16.54
N ALA A 140 -20.13 21.83 -16.81
CA ALA A 140 -19.60 21.70 -18.17
C ALA A 140 -19.84 20.30 -18.74
N TRP A 141 -19.65 19.25 -17.91
CA TRP A 141 -20.01 17.89 -18.28
C TRP A 141 -21.50 17.73 -18.55
N ASP A 142 -22.37 18.21 -17.65
CA ASP A 142 -23.82 18.07 -17.80
C ASP A 142 -24.34 18.80 -19.05
N GLU A 143 -23.75 19.93 -19.41
CA GLU A 143 -24.10 20.68 -20.63
C GLU A 143 -23.73 19.92 -21.91
N TYR A 144 -22.56 19.26 -21.93
CA TYR A 144 -22.05 18.61 -23.15
C TYR A 144 -22.44 17.13 -23.26
N CYS A 145 -22.44 16.42 -22.14
CA CYS A 145 -22.48 14.95 -22.08
C CYS A 145 -23.87 14.40 -21.74
N SER A 146 -24.87 15.24 -21.46
CA SER A 146 -26.23 14.79 -21.14
C SER A 146 -26.80 13.81 -22.20
N PRO A 147 -27.43 12.70 -21.77
CA PRO A 147 -27.86 12.37 -20.41
C PRO A 147 -26.84 11.58 -19.56
N GLU A 148 -25.58 11.48 -19.97
CA GLU A 148 -24.54 10.76 -19.21
C GLU A 148 -24.18 11.52 -17.92
N PRO A 149 -24.37 10.95 -16.72
CA PRO A 149 -24.12 11.67 -15.46
C PRO A 149 -22.62 11.85 -15.21
N TYR A 150 -22.24 12.91 -14.48
CA TYR A 150 -20.85 13.10 -14.03
C TYR A 150 -20.42 12.00 -13.03
N ASP A 151 -21.28 11.71 -12.06
CA ASP A 151 -21.08 10.58 -11.13
C ASP A 151 -21.20 9.26 -11.89
N PHE A 152 -20.06 8.59 -12.04
CA PHE A 152 -19.94 7.37 -12.82
C PHE A 152 -20.68 6.18 -12.20
N LEU A 153 -20.95 6.22 -10.89
CA LEU A 153 -21.74 5.19 -10.21
C LEU A 153 -23.23 5.27 -10.58
N ALA A 154 -23.69 6.45 -11.03
CA ALA A 154 -25.03 6.66 -11.54
C ALA A 154 -25.15 6.35 -13.05
N SER A 155 -24.04 6.00 -13.72
CA SER A 155 -24.05 5.71 -15.15
C SER A 155 -24.89 4.46 -15.44
N PRO A 156 -25.82 4.50 -16.41
CA PRO A 156 -26.62 3.35 -16.77
C PRO A 156 -25.76 2.28 -17.46
N THR A 157 -26.00 1.02 -17.12
CA THR A 157 -25.39 -0.11 -17.83
C THR A 157 -25.85 -0.10 -19.30
N PRO A 158 -24.93 -0.03 -20.28
CA PRO A 158 -25.31 -0.02 -21.68
C PRO A 158 -25.94 -1.36 -22.09
N ALA A 159 -26.92 -1.31 -23.01
CA ALA A 159 -27.61 -2.50 -23.50
C ALA A 159 -26.73 -3.43 -24.35
N ALA A 160 -25.62 -2.92 -24.88
CA ALA A 160 -24.63 -3.65 -25.67
C ALA A 160 -23.22 -3.30 -25.20
N THR A 161 -22.30 -4.26 -25.32
CA THR A 161 -20.88 -4.05 -25.05
C THR A 161 -20.32 -3.01 -26.00
N TYR A 162 -19.60 -2.04 -25.46
CA TYR A 162 -18.92 -1.02 -26.26
C TYR A 162 -17.59 -1.57 -26.79
N GLU A 163 -17.38 -1.44 -28.10
CA GLU A 163 -16.09 -1.72 -28.73
C GLU A 163 -15.20 -0.48 -28.68
N PRO A 164 -14.04 -0.53 -28.01
CA PRO A 164 -13.10 0.60 -27.94
C PRO A 164 -12.62 1.06 -29.33
N GLN A 165 -12.49 2.36 -29.51
CA GLN A 165 -11.96 2.97 -30.73
C GLN A 165 -10.43 3.08 -30.72
N SER A 166 -9.84 3.15 -29.54
CA SER A 166 -8.39 3.19 -29.33
C SER A 166 -7.74 1.91 -29.84
N SER A 167 -6.60 2.04 -30.51
CA SER A 167 -5.79 0.90 -30.95
C SER A 167 -5.01 0.26 -29.80
N TYR A 168 -4.77 1.04 -28.74
CA TYR A 168 -4.04 0.61 -27.56
C TYR A 168 -4.93 -0.10 -26.53
N ASP A 169 -4.42 -1.19 -25.95
CA ASP A 169 -5.10 -1.92 -24.87
C ASP A 169 -5.00 -1.15 -23.53
N ILE A 170 -5.89 -0.17 -23.40
CA ILE A 170 -6.01 0.66 -22.20
C ILE A 170 -6.42 -0.19 -20.98
N ALA A 171 -7.28 -1.19 -21.14
CA ALA A 171 -7.72 -2.03 -20.04
C ALA A 171 -6.56 -2.86 -19.45
N GLY A 172 -5.71 -3.44 -20.32
CA GLY A 172 -4.47 -4.06 -19.90
C GLY A 172 -3.49 -3.07 -19.29
N ALA A 173 -3.41 -1.84 -19.81
CA ALA A 173 -2.57 -0.78 -19.26
C ALA A 173 -2.97 -0.40 -17.82
N VAL A 174 -4.27 -0.36 -17.51
CA VAL A 174 -4.78 -0.13 -16.14
C VAL A 174 -4.23 -1.17 -15.16
N GLN A 175 -4.20 -2.45 -15.56
CA GLN A 175 -3.66 -3.52 -14.72
C GLN A 175 -2.15 -3.41 -14.54
N ARG A 176 -1.41 -2.99 -15.59
CA ARG A 176 0.03 -2.71 -15.48
C ARG A 176 0.30 -1.53 -14.57
N GLN A 177 -0.49 -0.46 -14.67
CA GLN A 177 -0.36 0.71 -13.80
C GLN A 177 -0.67 0.39 -12.34
N ARG A 178 -1.60 -0.51 -12.05
CA ARG A 178 -1.80 -1.02 -10.67
C ARG A 178 -0.49 -1.53 -10.05
N ASN A 179 0.34 -2.22 -10.84
CA ASN A 179 1.63 -2.71 -10.36
C ASN A 179 2.63 -1.58 -10.15
N PHE A 180 2.68 -0.59 -11.05
CA PHE A 180 3.53 0.59 -10.91
C PHE A 180 3.16 1.41 -9.68
N ASN A 181 1.87 1.71 -9.50
CA ASN A 181 1.36 2.50 -8.39
C ASN A 181 1.80 1.92 -7.04
N TYR A 182 1.72 0.60 -6.88
CA TYR A 182 2.20 -0.06 -5.66
C TYR A 182 3.68 0.25 -5.37
N GLN A 183 4.55 0.30 -6.37
CA GLN A 183 5.99 0.58 -6.19
C GLN A 183 6.26 2.01 -5.74
N ALA A 184 5.43 2.96 -6.19
CA ALA A 184 5.54 4.38 -5.86
C ALA A 184 4.51 4.88 -4.82
N SER A 185 3.81 3.97 -4.13
CA SER A 185 2.69 4.29 -3.22
C SER A 185 3.11 4.78 -1.82
N LEU A 186 4.39 4.67 -1.48
CA LEU A 186 4.88 5.02 -0.15
C LEU A 186 4.96 6.54 0.05
N PRO A 187 4.72 7.05 1.28
CA PRO A 187 4.55 8.49 1.51
C PRO A 187 5.75 9.37 1.12
N HIS A 188 6.97 8.84 1.05
CA HIS A 188 8.15 9.63 0.72
C HIS A 188 8.17 10.15 -0.71
N TYR A 189 7.37 9.57 -1.61
CA TYR A 189 7.09 10.13 -2.94
C TYR A 189 6.31 11.45 -2.89
N THR A 190 5.99 11.94 -1.68
CA THR A 190 5.42 13.28 -1.44
C THR A 190 6.37 14.25 -0.74
N SER A 191 7.65 13.89 -0.61
CA SER A 191 8.69 14.79 -0.10
C SER A 191 9.25 15.63 -1.23
N THR A 192 9.20 16.95 -1.10
CA THR A 192 9.75 17.88 -2.10
C THR A 192 11.24 17.66 -2.26
N LYS A 193 11.97 17.44 -1.16
CA LYS A 193 13.39 17.09 -1.19
C LYS A 193 13.64 15.79 -1.97
N PHE A 194 12.85 14.75 -1.70
CA PHE A 194 13.00 13.46 -2.37
C PHE A 194 12.75 13.57 -3.88
N LEU A 195 11.69 14.28 -4.26
CA LEU A 195 11.30 14.51 -5.65
C LEU A 195 12.27 15.43 -6.40
N SER A 196 12.87 16.42 -5.74
CA SER A 196 13.88 17.30 -6.36
C SER A 196 15.11 16.50 -6.81
N ASP A 197 15.60 15.59 -5.96
CA ASP A 197 16.67 14.67 -6.32
C ASP A 197 16.25 13.70 -7.44
N ALA A 198 14.99 13.26 -7.44
CA ALA A 198 14.46 12.40 -8.48
C ALA A 198 14.40 13.11 -9.85
N VAL A 199 14.03 14.39 -9.89
CA VAL A 199 14.06 15.22 -11.11
C VAL A 199 15.49 15.35 -11.64
N ARG A 200 16.48 15.54 -10.76
CA ARG A 200 17.90 15.56 -11.16
C ARG A 200 18.31 14.24 -11.81
N ARG A 201 17.88 13.10 -11.26
CA ARG A 201 18.12 11.75 -11.81
C ARG A 201 17.37 11.50 -13.12
N TYR A 202 16.17 12.06 -13.27
CA TYR A 202 15.43 12.05 -14.54
C TYR A 202 16.19 12.79 -15.65
N ILE A 203 16.77 13.96 -15.35
CA ILE A 203 17.61 14.71 -16.31
C ILE A 203 18.81 13.87 -16.77
N GLN A 204 19.48 13.16 -15.87
CA GLN A 204 20.56 12.23 -16.20
C GLN A 204 20.08 11.05 -17.07
N PHE A 205 18.89 10.52 -16.76
CA PHE A 205 18.27 9.49 -17.59
C PHE A 205 17.98 9.98 -19.02
N LEU A 206 17.49 11.21 -19.19
CA LEU A 206 17.30 11.82 -20.52
C LEU A 206 18.62 11.99 -21.27
N LEU A 207 19.72 12.33 -20.59
CA LEU A 207 21.06 12.40 -21.20
C LEU A 207 21.52 11.04 -21.74
N LEU A 208 21.27 9.97 -20.98
CA LEU A 208 21.52 8.61 -21.45
C LEU A 208 20.62 8.26 -22.64
N LYS A 209 19.32 8.59 -22.60
CA LYS A 209 18.41 8.36 -23.72
C LYS A 209 18.79 9.15 -24.98
N GLN A 210 19.29 10.37 -24.85
CA GLN A 210 19.74 11.18 -25.98
C GLN A 210 21.00 10.60 -26.64
N THR A 211 21.91 10.08 -25.81
CA THR A 211 23.19 9.55 -26.28
C THR A 211 23.06 8.12 -26.83
N TYR A 212 22.21 7.30 -26.19
CA TYR A 212 21.99 5.89 -26.48
C TYR A 212 20.56 5.62 -26.96
N HIS A 213 20.09 6.39 -27.94
CA HIS A 213 18.71 6.40 -28.41
C HIS A 213 18.13 5.03 -28.82
N ASP A 214 18.96 4.11 -29.34
CA ASP A 214 18.53 2.76 -29.74
C ASP A 214 18.46 1.74 -28.59
N GLN A 215 18.83 2.14 -27.37
CA GLN A 215 18.96 1.23 -26.23
C GLN A 215 17.73 1.26 -25.31
N PHE A 216 17.31 0.06 -24.92
CA PHE A 216 16.33 -0.11 -23.86
C PHE A 216 17.01 0.10 -22.50
N LEU A 217 16.62 1.17 -21.80
CA LEU A 217 17.15 1.55 -20.50
C LEU A 217 16.01 1.50 -19.49
N THR A 218 16.22 0.76 -18.40
CA THR A 218 15.25 0.62 -17.30
C THR A 218 15.52 1.70 -16.24
N PRO A 219 14.51 2.50 -15.85
CA PRO A 219 14.62 3.50 -14.79
C PRO A 219 14.50 2.90 -13.37
N CYS A 220 14.89 3.66 -12.36
CA CYS A 220 14.47 3.44 -10.96
C CYS A 220 13.14 4.16 -10.72
N TYR A 221 12.34 3.68 -9.75
CA TYR A 221 10.99 4.19 -9.52
C TYR A 221 10.94 5.66 -9.10
N ASP A 222 12.01 6.21 -8.51
CA ASP A 222 12.05 7.62 -8.14
C ASP A 222 12.00 8.54 -9.34
N PHE A 223 12.74 8.25 -10.41
CA PHE A 223 12.70 9.06 -11.63
C PHE A 223 11.78 8.49 -12.72
N ASP A 224 11.26 7.27 -12.55
CA ASP A 224 10.20 6.73 -13.41
C ASP A 224 8.87 7.44 -13.16
N ILE A 225 8.51 7.73 -11.90
CA ILE A 225 7.34 8.56 -11.60
C ILE A 225 7.49 9.99 -12.16
N ILE A 226 8.71 10.53 -12.21
CA ILE A 226 8.96 11.82 -12.87
C ILE A 226 8.75 11.70 -14.39
N TRP A 227 9.14 10.58 -15.00
CA TRP A 227 8.90 10.33 -16.41
C TRP A 227 7.40 10.22 -16.71
N HIS A 228 6.64 9.44 -15.93
CA HIS A 228 5.19 9.37 -16.03
C HIS A 228 4.55 10.76 -15.85
N THR A 229 5.00 11.52 -14.85
CA THR A 229 4.56 12.91 -14.63
C THR A 229 4.79 13.79 -15.86
N HIS A 230 5.92 13.63 -16.54
CA HIS A 230 6.20 14.39 -17.75
C HIS A 230 5.27 13.96 -18.90
N GLN A 231 5.04 12.65 -19.08
CA GLN A 231 4.18 12.08 -20.13
C GLN A 231 2.72 12.52 -20.03
N VAL A 232 2.19 12.68 -18.81
CA VAL A 232 0.81 13.14 -18.59
C VAL A 232 0.63 14.64 -18.88
N HIS A 233 1.65 15.35 -19.37
CA HIS A 233 1.52 16.67 -19.97
C HIS A 233 1.78 16.54 -21.48
N PRO A 234 0.86 15.93 -22.26
CA PRO A 234 1.18 15.37 -23.57
C PRO A 234 1.71 16.41 -24.57
N LEU A 235 1.20 17.65 -24.55
CA LEU A 235 1.72 18.71 -25.43
C LEU A 235 3.11 19.20 -25.01
N ASN A 236 3.35 19.38 -23.71
CA ASN A 236 4.68 19.72 -23.20
C ASN A 236 5.69 18.59 -23.44
N TYR A 237 5.30 17.34 -23.20
CA TYR A 237 6.13 16.17 -23.42
C TYR A 237 6.53 16.04 -24.89
N GLN A 238 5.59 16.23 -25.82
CA GLN A 238 5.90 16.26 -27.25
C GLN A 238 6.87 17.38 -27.60
N ARG A 239 6.63 18.61 -27.14
CA ARG A 239 7.51 19.76 -27.36
C ARG A 239 8.93 19.50 -26.84
N ASP A 240 9.04 19.05 -25.60
CA ASP A 240 10.30 18.82 -24.90
C ASP A 240 11.06 17.68 -25.56
N CYS A 241 10.39 16.57 -25.89
CA CYS A 241 11.02 15.45 -26.59
C CYS A 241 11.48 15.84 -28.00
N THR A 242 10.70 16.60 -28.76
CA THR A 242 11.14 17.09 -30.08
C THR A 242 12.35 18.01 -29.95
N ALA A 243 12.41 18.87 -28.92
CA ALA A 243 13.56 19.73 -28.69
C ALA A 243 14.83 18.94 -28.28
N ILE A 244 14.67 17.90 -27.45
CA ILE A 244 15.79 17.13 -26.88
C ILE A 244 16.27 16.01 -27.82
N PHE A 245 15.34 15.27 -28.41
CA PHE A 245 15.57 14.05 -29.19
C PHE A 245 15.29 14.20 -30.68
N GLY A 246 14.61 15.27 -31.10
CA GLY A 246 14.13 15.46 -32.48
C GLY A 246 12.78 14.81 -32.77
N ASN A 247 12.26 13.97 -31.87
CA ASN A 247 11.00 13.27 -32.01
C ASN A 247 10.37 12.97 -30.63
N LEU A 248 9.11 12.51 -30.63
CA LEU A 248 8.41 12.08 -29.42
C LEU A 248 9.06 10.79 -28.87
N LEU A 249 9.53 10.85 -27.61
CA LEU A 249 10.18 9.71 -26.97
C LEU A 249 9.14 8.63 -26.60
N LYS A 250 9.31 7.44 -27.18
CA LYS A 250 8.49 6.26 -26.86
C LYS A 250 8.66 5.82 -25.41
N HIS A 251 7.54 5.42 -24.81
CA HIS A 251 7.48 4.64 -23.58
C HIS A 251 6.83 3.28 -23.88
N ASP A 252 7.44 2.19 -23.42
CA ASP A 252 6.98 0.81 -23.65
C ASP A 252 6.56 0.20 -22.32
N ASP A 253 5.30 0.40 -21.95
CA ASP A 253 4.75 0.02 -20.65
C ASP A 253 4.40 -1.48 -20.55
N GLY A 254 4.52 -2.23 -21.65
CA GLY A 254 4.28 -3.67 -21.70
C GLY A 254 5.39 -4.52 -21.06
N VAL A 255 6.55 -3.94 -20.79
CA VAL A 255 7.75 -4.69 -20.32
C VAL A 255 7.79 -4.77 -18.79
N ASN A 256 7.09 -5.75 -18.22
CA ASN A 256 7.03 -5.96 -16.76
C ASN A 256 7.70 -7.25 -16.27
N ASP A 257 8.10 -8.14 -17.19
CA ASP A 257 8.75 -9.39 -16.83
C ASP A 257 10.11 -9.14 -16.13
N ARG A 258 10.25 -9.70 -14.93
CA ARG A 258 11.45 -9.65 -14.09
C ARG A 258 12.10 -11.04 -13.95
N SER A 259 11.73 -12.01 -14.77
CA SER A 259 12.40 -13.30 -14.85
C SER A 259 13.87 -13.13 -15.29
N LYS A 260 14.73 -14.07 -14.91
CA LYS A 260 16.16 -14.03 -15.28
C LYS A 260 16.31 -13.98 -16.82
N GLY A 261 17.01 -12.97 -17.31
CA GLY A 261 17.26 -12.78 -18.75
C GLY A 261 16.17 -12.02 -19.51
N SER A 262 15.12 -11.57 -18.82
CA SER A 262 14.09 -10.68 -19.35
C SER A 262 14.66 -9.37 -19.91
N LYS A 263 13.91 -8.75 -20.82
CA LYS A 263 14.24 -7.45 -21.42
C LYS A 263 14.45 -6.37 -20.34
N LEU A 264 13.60 -6.38 -19.30
CA LEU A 264 13.65 -5.40 -18.21
C LEU A 264 14.98 -5.45 -17.45
N LEU A 265 15.46 -6.64 -17.09
CA LEU A 265 16.72 -6.80 -16.35
C LEU A 265 17.95 -6.55 -17.19
N LYS A 266 17.92 -6.93 -18.48
CA LYS A 266 18.99 -6.57 -19.42
C LYS A 266 19.10 -5.06 -19.55
N GLY A 267 17.97 -4.37 -19.65
CA GLY A 267 17.88 -2.91 -19.64
C GLY A 267 18.43 -2.30 -18.35
N GLU A 268 18.08 -2.85 -17.19
CA GLU A 268 18.56 -2.38 -15.89
C GLU A 268 20.09 -2.53 -15.76
N ALA A 269 20.62 -3.68 -16.14
CA ALA A 269 22.07 -3.92 -16.13
C ALA A 269 22.81 -2.93 -17.04
N LEU A 270 22.27 -2.66 -18.23
CA LEU A 270 22.81 -1.67 -19.14
C LEU A 270 22.72 -0.26 -18.56
N THR A 271 21.56 0.17 -18.06
CA THR A 271 21.39 1.49 -17.43
C THR A 271 22.40 1.66 -16.31
N LYS A 272 22.53 0.68 -15.40
CA LYS A 272 23.47 0.73 -14.28
C LYS A 272 24.91 0.92 -14.77
N LYS A 273 25.33 0.17 -15.80
CA LYS A 273 26.67 0.31 -16.39
C LYS A 273 26.88 1.72 -16.92
N LEU A 274 25.97 2.21 -17.77
CA LEU A 274 26.08 3.54 -18.38
C LEU A 274 26.04 4.64 -17.33
N TRP A 275 25.24 4.47 -16.28
CA TRP A 275 25.16 5.38 -15.15
C TRP A 275 26.51 5.52 -14.44
N SER A 276 27.16 4.41 -14.11
CA SER A 276 28.50 4.44 -13.48
C SER A 276 29.61 4.98 -14.38
N THR A 277 29.41 4.91 -15.69
CA THR A 277 30.38 5.47 -16.65
C THR A 277 30.29 7.00 -16.75
N HIS A 278 29.07 7.54 -16.62
CA HIS A 278 28.79 8.95 -16.92
C HIS A 278 28.59 9.83 -15.69
N PHE A 279 28.27 9.24 -14.54
CA PHE A 279 27.89 9.99 -13.35
C PHE A 279 28.61 9.47 -12.11
N ASP A 280 29.11 10.40 -11.28
CA ASP A 280 29.79 10.11 -10.00
C ASP A 280 28.79 9.81 -8.86
N GLU A 281 27.71 9.08 -9.19
CA GLU A 281 26.68 8.71 -8.22
C GLU A 281 26.06 7.36 -8.57
N PRO A 282 25.52 6.64 -7.58
CA PRO A 282 24.98 5.31 -7.79
C PRO A 282 23.66 5.33 -8.56
N PHE A 283 23.49 4.35 -9.46
CA PHE A 283 22.20 4.07 -10.09
C PHE A 283 21.16 3.62 -9.05
N TRP A 284 21.56 2.82 -8.06
CA TRP A 284 20.69 2.42 -6.96
C TRP A 284 20.51 3.57 -5.97
N ARG A 285 19.29 3.74 -5.44
CA ARG A 285 18.98 4.74 -4.40
C ARG A 285 17.94 4.19 -3.42
N ARG A 286 18.06 4.58 -2.15
CA ARG A 286 17.15 4.19 -1.08
C ARG A 286 15.71 4.61 -1.34
N GLY A 287 14.76 3.69 -1.13
CA GLY A 287 13.34 3.93 -1.33
C GLY A 287 12.88 4.04 -2.79
N CYS A 288 13.77 3.71 -3.74
CA CYS A 288 13.54 3.89 -5.18
C CYS A 288 13.50 2.57 -5.96
N MET A 289 13.68 1.43 -5.29
CA MET A 289 13.87 0.15 -5.93
C MET A 289 12.62 -0.72 -5.85
N TYR A 290 12.62 -1.79 -6.65
CA TYR A 290 11.52 -2.74 -6.72
C TYR A 290 11.23 -3.39 -5.35
N ARG A 291 10.03 -3.15 -4.83
CA ARG A 291 9.56 -3.57 -3.50
C ARG A 291 9.16 -5.05 -3.42
N GLY A 292 9.42 -5.84 -4.46
CA GLY A 292 9.35 -7.31 -4.40
C GLY A 292 8.05 -8.01 -4.77
N HIS A 293 7.05 -7.28 -5.25
CA HIS A 293 5.72 -7.85 -5.47
C HIS A 293 5.06 -7.31 -6.75
N ASN A 294 4.16 -8.09 -7.34
CA ASN A 294 3.00 -7.55 -8.07
C ASN A 294 2.02 -7.02 -7.01
N ALA A 295 1.09 -6.11 -7.35
CA ALA A 295 0.14 -5.57 -6.35
C ALA A 295 -0.46 -6.69 -5.47
N PRO A 296 -0.67 -6.50 -4.14
CA PRO A 296 -1.03 -7.58 -3.21
C PRO A 296 -2.17 -8.51 -3.64
N ALA A 297 -3.09 -8.02 -4.49
CA ALA A 297 -4.11 -8.83 -5.16
C ALA A 297 -3.59 -10.12 -5.84
N PHE A 298 -2.32 -10.20 -6.23
CA PHE A 298 -1.73 -11.38 -6.89
C PHE A 298 -1.07 -12.37 -5.93
N LEU A 299 -1.02 -12.09 -4.63
CA LEU A 299 -0.44 -13.00 -3.63
C LEU A 299 -1.45 -14.02 -3.08
N GLY A 300 -2.68 -14.01 -3.60
CA GLY A 300 -3.76 -14.88 -3.14
C GLY A 300 -4.39 -14.41 -1.82
N PHE A 301 -4.31 -13.13 -1.49
CA PHE A 301 -5.02 -12.59 -0.32
C PHE A 301 -6.53 -12.61 -0.54
N GLU A 302 -7.23 -12.95 0.53
CA GLU A 302 -8.67 -13.01 0.54
C GLU A 302 -9.24 -12.00 1.53
N SER A 303 -10.47 -11.55 1.28
CA SER A 303 -11.15 -10.65 2.20
C SER A 303 -11.56 -11.41 3.47
N GLN A 304 -11.46 -10.75 4.62
CA GLN A 304 -11.99 -11.30 5.85
C GLN A 304 -13.51 -11.46 5.73
N ASP A 305 -14.00 -12.67 6.00
CA ASP A 305 -15.43 -12.96 6.00
C ASP A 305 -16.12 -12.28 7.21
N LEU A 306 -16.89 -11.23 6.92
CA LEU A 306 -17.69 -10.51 7.90
C LEU A 306 -19.12 -11.04 8.02
N SER A 307 -19.53 -12.02 7.20
CA SER A 307 -20.88 -12.59 7.22
C SER A 307 -21.20 -13.34 8.52
N ASN A 308 -20.16 -13.79 9.23
CA ASN A 308 -20.26 -14.67 10.39
C ASN A 308 -19.84 -13.99 11.71
N ILE A 309 -20.00 -12.67 11.82
CA ILE A 309 -19.69 -11.96 13.07
C ILE A 309 -20.67 -12.39 14.17
N ALA A 310 -20.14 -13.01 15.22
CA ALA A 310 -20.93 -13.50 16.34
C ALA A 310 -21.32 -12.39 17.33
N TYR A 311 -20.46 -11.40 17.53
CA TYR A 311 -20.66 -10.31 18.48
C TYR A 311 -19.78 -9.11 18.14
N GLY A 312 -20.11 -7.95 18.68
CA GLY A 312 -19.32 -6.74 18.52
C GLY A 312 -20.07 -5.52 19.00
N ASP A 313 -19.56 -4.36 18.62
CA ASP A 313 -20.25 -3.08 18.75
C ASP A 313 -20.76 -2.63 17.38
N LEU A 314 -22.05 -2.32 17.29
CA LEU A 314 -22.63 -1.61 16.17
C LEU A 314 -22.52 -0.11 16.44
N HIS A 315 -21.95 0.59 15.48
CA HIS A 315 -21.84 2.03 15.44
C HIS A 315 -22.79 2.56 14.39
N VAL A 316 -23.47 3.66 14.69
CA VAL A 316 -24.31 4.37 13.73
C VAL A 316 -23.72 5.76 13.55
N PRO A 317 -22.96 5.99 12.47
CA PRO A 317 -22.43 7.31 12.13
C PRO A 317 -23.53 8.30 11.73
N SER A 318 -24.52 7.85 10.95
CA SER A 318 -25.56 8.74 10.45
C SER A 318 -26.93 8.12 10.35
N ILE A 319 -27.95 8.94 10.58
CA ILE A 319 -29.37 8.59 10.37
C ILE A 319 -29.99 9.69 9.52
N ALA A 320 -30.67 9.31 8.45
CA ALA A 320 -31.40 10.24 7.58
C ALA A 320 -32.88 9.89 7.57
N LEU A 321 -33.74 10.81 7.99
CA LEU A 321 -35.18 10.73 7.84
C LEU A 321 -35.61 11.40 6.53
N LYS A 322 -36.33 10.66 5.71
CA LYS A 322 -36.89 11.07 4.42
C LYS A 322 -38.41 10.88 4.43
N ASP A 323 -39.07 11.51 3.46
CA ASP A 323 -40.49 11.29 3.17
C ASP A 323 -41.40 11.60 4.38
N ILE A 324 -41.19 12.74 5.04
CA ILE A 324 -41.97 13.13 6.24
C ILE A 324 -43.43 13.40 5.82
N PRO A 325 -44.42 12.66 6.35
CA PRO A 325 -45.76 12.61 5.77
C PRO A 325 -46.65 13.81 6.11
N VAL A 326 -46.37 14.50 7.22
CA VAL A 326 -47.19 15.62 7.71
C VAL A 326 -46.28 16.68 8.34
N GLN A 327 -46.54 17.95 8.07
CA GLN A 327 -45.84 19.06 8.70
C GLN A 327 -46.36 19.29 10.13
N ARG A 328 -45.47 19.20 11.12
CA ARG A 328 -45.71 19.53 12.53
C ARG A 328 -44.53 20.33 13.06
N GLU A 329 -44.74 21.15 14.09
CA GLU A 329 -43.70 22.01 14.66
C GLU A 329 -42.58 21.22 15.31
N GLN A 330 -42.90 20.09 15.94
CA GLN A 330 -41.94 19.27 16.66
C GLN A 330 -41.87 17.86 16.10
N LEU A 331 -40.63 17.38 16.03
CA LEU A 331 -40.29 16.04 15.63
C LEU A 331 -39.45 15.38 16.72
N ARG A 332 -39.79 14.15 17.08
CA ARG A 332 -38.99 13.31 17.97
C ARG A 332 -38.80 11.92 17.38
N LEU A 333 -37.55 11.51 17.20
CA LEU A 333 -37.16 10.19 16.73
C LEU A 333 -36.53 9.41 17.88
N LYS A 334 -37.17 8.33 18.33
CA LYS A 334 -36.65 7.45 19.40
C LYS A 334 -36.09 6.18 18.79
N LEU A 335 -34.91 5.78 19.24
CA LEU A 335 -34.27 4.53 18.85
C LEU A 335 -34.14 3.63 20.08
N CYS A 336 -34.62 2.40 19.96
CA CYS A 336 -34.50 1.37 20.98
C CYS A 336 -33.93 0.09 20.35
N TYR A 337 -32.93 -0.54 20.98
CA TYR A 337 -32.39 -1.82 20.54
C TYR A 337 -32.89 -2.91 21.49
N GLY A 338 -33.79 -3.76 20.99
CA GLY A 338 -34.72 -4.49 21.85
C GLY A 338 -35.46 -3.55 22.80
N ASN A 339 -35.45 -3.88 24.10
CA ASN A 339 -36.15 -3.08 25.11
C ASN A 339 -35.31 -1.93 25.69
N LYS A 340 -34.05 -1.75 25.25
CA LYS A 340 -33.16 -0.72 25.76
C LYS A 340 -33.22 0.51 24.86
N LYS A 341 -33.60 1.65 25.44
CA LYS A 341 -33.49 2.95 24.78
C LYS A 341 -32.03 3.23 24.47
N VAL A 342 -31.73 3.49 23.19
CA VAL A 342 -30.39 3.81 22.72
C VAL A 342 -30.21 5.33 22.67
N THR A 343 -31.12 6.04 22.00
CA THR A 343 -31.09 7.50 21.94
C THR A 343 -32.45 8.11 21.57
N THR A 344 -32.54 9.44 21.65
CA THR A 344 -33.68 10.21 21.15
C THR A 344 -33.20 11.49 20.50
N PHE A 345 -33.56 11.69 19.24
CA PHE A 345 -33.32 12.94 18.53
C PHE A 345 -34.57 13.79 18.55
N ASN A 346 -34.41 15.10 18.74
CA ASN A 346 -35.50 16.06 18.63
C ASN A 346 -35.13 17.10 17.57
N ALA A 347 -36.12 17.58 16.82
CA ALA A 347 -35.96 18.68 15.87
C ALA A 347 -37.17 19.62 15.93
N ASP A 348 -36.90 20.92 15.81
CA ASP A 348 -37.91 21.96 15.66
C ASP A 348 -38.01 22.35 14.18
N LEU A 349 -39.22 22.24 13.64
CA LEU A 349 -39.54 22.48 12.24
C LEU A 349 -40.44 23.72 12.06
N SER A 350 -40.72 24.49 13.11
CA SER A 350 -41.57 25.69 13.05
C SER A 350 -41.12 26.71 11.99
N GLN A 351 -39.81 26.83 11.76
CA GLN A 351 -39.21 27.74 10.77
C GLN A 351 -38.82 27.05 9.46
N LYS A 352 -39.11 25.76 9.28
CA LYS A 352 -38.70 24.97 8.11
C LYS A 352 -39.92 24.52 7.29
N GLN A 353 -39.96 24.87 6.01
CA GLN A 353 -40.96 24.31 5.10
C GLN A 353 -40.53 22.93 4.60
N VAL A 354 -41.24 21.90 5.08
CA VAL A 354 -40.97 20.47 4.78
C VAL A 354 -41.55 20.03 3.43
N THR A 355 -42.22 20.93 2.69
CA THR A 355 -43.02 20.61 1.49
C THR A 355 -42.25 20.39 0.19
N LYS A 356 -40.91 20.50 0.18
CA LYS A 356 -40.10 20.21 -1.02
C LYS A 356 -39.83 18.71 -1.16
N SER A 357 -40.06 18.16 -2.35
CA SER A 357 -39.57 16.82 -2.70
C SER A 357 -38.05 16.77 -2.49
N GLY A 358 -37.58 15.81 -1.69
CA GLY A 358 -36.16 15.67 -1.34
C GLY A 358 -35.72 16.30 -0.01
N PHE A 359 -36.61 16.90 0.79
CA PHE A 359 -36.26 17.31 2.15
C PHE A 359 -35.88 16.08 3.01
N SER A 360 -34.71 16.13 3.65
CA SER A 360 -34.26 15.09 4.58
C SER A 360 -33.65 15.71 5.83
N LEU A 361 -33.91 15.10 6.99
CA LEU A 361 -33.25 15.44 8.23
C LEU A 361 -32.15 14.42 8.48
N VAL A 362 -30.92 14.88 8.54
CA VAL A 362 -29.76 14.02 8.77
C VAL A 362 -29.16 14.35 10.14
N TRP A 363 -29.00 13.33 10.97
CA TRP A 363 -28.23 13.38 12.20
C TRP A 363 -26.87 12.74 11.97
N GLN A 364 -25.80 13.47 12.31
CA GLN A 364 -24.39 13.07 12.19
C GLN A 364 -23.60 13.66 13.36
N PRO A 365 -22.39 13.18 13.68
CA PRO A 365 -21.54 13.78 14.70
C PRO A 365 -21.22 15.22 14.31
N THR A 366 -21.25 16.14 15.28
CA THR A 366 -20.77 17.51 15.08
C THR A 366 -19.24 17.54 15.09
N ASP A 367 -18.60 18.53 14.46
CA ASP A 367 -17.13 18.65 14.40
C ASP A 367 -16.45 18.71 15.79
N SER A 368 -17.23 19.03 16.84
CA SER A 368 -16.80 19.03 18.25
C SER A 368 -16.88 17.66 18.95
N SER A 369 -17.39 16.63 18.27
CA SER A 369 -17.59 15.27 18.80
C SER A 369 -16.28 14.48 18.81
N SER A 370 -15.90 13.91 19.96
CA SER A 370 -14.81 12.94 20.03
C SER A 370 -15.17 11.54 19.51
N SER A 371 -16.45 11.31 19.16
CA SER A 371 -16.98 10.05 18.64
C SER A 371 -17.36 10.19 17.17
N ALA A 372 -16.90 9.27 16.33
CA ALA A 372 -17.31 9.16 14.92
C ALA A 372 -18.75 8.65 14.74
N SER A 373 -19.42 8.30 15.84
CA SER A 373 -20.76 7.68 15.85
C SER A 373 -21.70 8.45 16.77
N ILE A 374 -22.93 8.70 16.31
CA ILE A 374 -23.99 9.32 17.13
C ILE A 374 -24.67 8.30 18.05
N VAL A 375 -24.60 7.01 17.70
CA VAL A 375 -25.17 5.91 18.47
C VAL A 375 -24.19 4.74 18.54
N LYS A 376 -23.90 4.35 19.79
CA LYS A 376 -23.16 3.19 20.32
C LYS A 376 -24.04 2.03 20.81
N PHE A 377 -24.06 0.81 20.28
CA PHE A 377 -24.57 -0.33 21.08
C PHE A 377 -23.92 -1.69 20.78
N PRO A 378 -23.73 -2.55 21.80
CA PRO A 378 -23.22 -3.90 21.61
C PRO A 378 -24.31 -4.84 21.06
N PHE A 379 -23.89 -5.85 20.31
CA PHE A 379 -24.76 -6.92 19.83
C PHE A 379 -24.11 -8.29 20.01
N GLU A 380 -24.97 -9.30 20.11
CA GLU A 380 -24.60 -10.71 20.06
C GLU A 380 -25.61 -11.43 19.16
N ARG A 381 -25.15 -12.08 18.10
CA ARG A 381 -26.03 -12.70 17.10
C ARG A 381 -26.86 -13.85 17.67
N LYS A 382 -26.33 -14.56 18.68
CA LYS A 382 -27.07 -15.61 19.42
C LYS A 382 -28.26 -15.07 20.22
N CYS A 383 -28.27 -13.78 20.55
CA CYS A 383 -29.36 -13.08 21.23
C CYS A 383 -29.71 -11.81 20.44
N SER A 384 -30.00 -11.98 19.15
CA SER A 384 -30.31 -10.87 18.25
C SER A 384 -31.55 -10.12 18.71
N LYS A 385 -31.52 -8.81 18.52
CA LYS A 385 -32.62 -7.89 18.83
C LYS A 385 -32.82 -6.99 17.62
N ASP A 386 -34.03 -6.49 17.47
CA ASP A 386 -34.35 -5.51 16.43
C ASP A 386 -34.02 -4.10 16.91
N LEU A 387 -33.69 -3.23 15.97
CA LEU A 387 -33.71 -1.79 16.18
C LEU A 387 -35.12 -1.29 15.89
N PHE A 388 -35.77 -0.79 16.94
CA PHE A 388 -37.08 -0.16 16.91
C PHE A 388 -36.90 1.34 16.74
N VAL A 389 -37.58 1.89 15.73
CA VAL A 389 -37.59 3.31 15.42
C VAL A 389 -39.01 3.83 15.58
N GLU A 390 -39.19 4.81 16.46
CA GLU A 390 -40.47 5.48 16.69
C GLU A 390 -40.33 6.96 16.35
N LEU A 391 -41.10 7.41 15.36
CA LEU A 391 -41.21 8.81 14.96
C LEU A 391 -42.49 9.41 15.52
N GLU A 392 -42.35 10.43 16.35
CA GLU A 392 -43.44 11.26 16.86
C GLU A 392 -43.40 12.63 16.16
N LEU A 393 -44.51 13.03 15.55
CA LEU A 393 -44.74 14.37 14.98
C LEU A 393 -45.87 15.02 15.76
N PHE A 394 -45.66 16.22 16.32
CA PHE A 394 -46.66 16.89 17.15
C PHE A 394 -46.46 18.40 17.21
N ASP A 395 -47.52 19.11 17.59
CA ASP A 395 -47.45 20.54 17.88
C ASP A 395 -47.38 20.78 19.40
N LYS A 396 -46.69 21.84 19.82
CA LYS A 396 -46.62 22.21 21.24
C LYS A 396 -47.85 23.01 21.62
N MET A 397 -48.63 22.49 22.55
CA MET A 397 -49.56 23.30 23.35
C MET A 397 -49.10 23.24 24.81
N PHE A 398 -49.40 24.26 25.61
CA PHE A 398 -48.93 24.40 27.00
C PHE A 398 -48.81 23.07 27.76
N LEU A 399 -47.57 22.60 27.98
CA LEU A 399 -47.19 21.33 28.64
C LEU A 399 -47.75 20.02 28.03
N GLN A 400 -48.38 20.07 26.86
CA GLN A 400 -49.02 18.93 26.19
C GLN A 400 -48.58 18.79 24.72
N LYS A 401 -48.66 17.57 24.19
CA LYS A 401 -48.48 17.30 22.76
C LYS A 401 -49.86 17.35 22.08
N LYS A 402 -50.02 18.23 21.10
CA LYS A 402 -51.23 18.30 20.27
C LYS A 402 -51.00 17.55 18.95
N ASP A 403 -52.07 16.95 18.42
CA ASP A 403 -52.11 16.31 17.10
C ASP A 403 -50.94 15.33 16.85
N LEU A 404 -50.66 14.51 17.87
CA LEU A 404 -49.54 13.58 17.85
C LEU A 404 -49.77 12.46 16.82
N VAL A 405 -48.92 12.42 15.81
CA VAL A 405 -48.80 11.31 14.87
C VAL A 405 -47.63 10.44 15.29
N ARG A 406 -47.84 9.12 15.34
CA ARG A 406 -46.80 8.14 15.64
C ARG A 406 -46.63 7.18 14.48
N LEU A 407 -45.41 7.08 13.97
CA LEU A 407 -45.01 6.06 13.01
C LEU A 407 -43.95 5.15 13.65
N ILE A 408 -44.06 3.85 13.39
CA ILE A 408 -43.14 2.86 13.95
C ILE A 408 -42.56 2.04 12.81
N GLY A 409 -41.28 1.74 12.91
CA GLY A 409 -40.58 0.80 12.06
C GLY A 409 -39.62 -0.06 12.87
N ARG A 410 -39.22 -1.18 12.28
CA ARG A 410 -38.27 -2.11 12.85
C ARG A 410 -37.31 -2.57 11.77
N VAL A 411 -36.08 -2.81 12.15
CA VAL A 411 -35.06 -3.42 11.29
C VAL A 411 -34.28 -4.45 12.09
N SER A 412 -34.04 -5.60 11.48
CA SER A 412 -33.37 -6.71 12.14
C SER A 412 -31.89 -6.42 12.33
N LEU A 413 -31.22 -7.17 13.21
CA LEU A 413 -29.76 -7.08 13.33
C LEU A 413 -29.07 -7.49 12.02
N ASP A 414 -29.55 -8.52 11.33
CA ASP A 414 -28.93 -9.00 10.10
C ASP A 414 -28.98 -7.93 8.98
N ASP A 415 -30.06 -7.14 8.91
CA ASP A 415 -30.18 -6.01 7.98
C ASP A 415 -29.30 -4.82 8.37
N LEU A 416 -28.89 -4.71 9.64
CA LEU A 416 -27.99 -3.67 10.13
C LEU A 416 -26.51 -4.04 9.97
N LEU A 417 -26.19 -5.33 9.90
CA LEU A 417 -24.83 -5.84 9.73
C LEU A 417 -24.42 -5.78 8.24
N PRO A 418 -23.11 -5.76 7.94
CA PRO A 418 -22.65 -5.87 6.56
C PRO A 418 -23.19 -7.14 5.88
N PRO A 419 -23.69 -7.05 4.64
CA PRO A 419 -24.18 -8.21 3.92
C PRO A 419 -23.03 -9.21 3.68
N SER A 420 -23.37 -10.49 3.46
CA SER A 420 -22.40 -11.58 3.43
C SER A 420 -21.28 -11.43 2.39
N ASN A 421 -21.50 -10.63 1.35
CA ASN A 421 -20.53 -10.35 0.28
C ASN A 421 -19.90 -8.96 0.40
N SER A 422 -20.15 -8.22 1.47
CA SER A 422 -19.62 -6.88 1.67
C SER A 422 -18.11 -6.92 1.87
N LYS A 423 -17.38 -6.12 1.08
CA LYS A 423 -15.95 -5.84 1.28
C LYS A 423 -15.72 -4.86 2.45
N SER A 424 -16.78 -4.33 3.05
CA SER A 424 -16.75 -3.22 4.00
C SER A 424 -17.42 -3.59 5.32
N ALA A 425 -16.88 -3.05 6.42
CA ALA A 425 -17.52 -3.13 7.74
C ALA A 425 -18.73 -2.20 7.88
N HIS A 426 -19.06 -1.43 6.83
CA HIS A 426 -20.18 -0.51 6.77
C HIS A 426 -21.40 -1.16 6.10
N ASN A 427 -22.59 -0.70 6.49
CA ASN A 427 -23.83 -1.01 5.81
C ASN A 427 -24.76 0.22 5.81
N VAL A 428 -25.77 0.20 4.94
CA VAL A 428 -26.86 1.17 4.92
C VAL A 428 -28.18 0.42 4.92
N ALA A 429 -28.96 0.59 5.97
CA ALA A 429 -30.24 -0.09 6.16
C ALA A 429 -31.38 0.93 6.06
N ASP A 430 -32.42 0.60 5.28
CA ASP A 430 -33.64 1.40 5.21
C ASP A 430 -34.70 0.83 6.16
N VAL A 431 -35.27 1.71 6.99
CA VAL A 431 -36.31 1.39 7.96
C VAL A 431 -37.61 2.10 7.54
N PRO A 432 -38.56 1.38 6.93
CA PRO A 432 -39.87 1.96 6.63
C PRO A 432 -40.64 2.17 7.94
N LEU A 433 -41.23 3.36 8.09
CA LEU A 433 -42.08 3.72 9.23
C LEU A 433 -43.51 3.83 8.75
N GLN A 434 -44.44 3.20 9.47
CA GLN A 434 -45.85 3.20 9.14
C GLN A 434 -46.71 3.50 10.36
N THR A 435 -47.90 4.04 10.13
CA THR A 435 -48.95 4.18 11.14
C THR A 435 -50.22 3.48 10.66
N LYS A 436 -50.89 2.76 11.56
CA LYS A 436 -52.16 2.08 11.28
C LYS A 436 -53.37 2.86 11.79
N ASP A 437 -53.14 3.99 12.46
CA ASP A 437 -54.17 4.73 13.17
C ASP A 437 -54.78 5.87 12.33
N TYR A 438 -54.43 5.98 11.03
CA TYR A 438 -54.83 7.05 10.11
C TYR A 438 -55.22 6.50 8.73
N GLU A 439 -56.28 7.05 8.13
CA GLU A 439 -56.64 6.83 6.71
C GLU A 439 -56.53 8.16 5.93
N PRO A 440 -55.74 8.24 4.84
CA PRO A 440 -54.85 7.20 4.28
C PRO A 440 -53.62 6.93 5.15
N GLU A 441 -53.02 5.73 4.99
CA GLU A 441 -51.80 5.34 5.71
C GLU A 441 -50.66 6.33 5.48
N LEU A 442 -50.06 6.81 6.57
CA LEU A 442 -48.90 7.68 6.52
C LEU A 442 -47.62 6.85 6.54
N ASN A 443 -46.69 7.18 5.65
CA ASN A 443 -45.41 6.50 5.51
C ASN A 443 -44.27 7.50 5.70
N ALA A 444 -43.17 7.05 6.31
CA ALA A 444 -41.89 7.74 6.32
C ALA A 444 -40.75 6.74 6.16
N ARG A 445 -39.54 7.19 5.83
CA ARG A 445 -38.38 6.30 5.70
C ARG A 445 -37.18 6.82 6.48
N VAL A 446 -36.58 5.95 7.27
CA VAL A 446 -35.34 6.24 7.98
C VAL A 446 -34.21 5.39 7.41
N THR A 447 -33.22 6.03 6.82
CA THR A 447 -31.98 5.37 6.39
C THR A 447 -30.97 5.43 7.54
N VAL A 448 -30.47 4.29 7.97
CA VAL A 448 -29.46 4.14 9.03
C VAL A 448 -28.16 3.66 8.42
N THR A 449 -27.11 4.48 8.51
CA THR A 449 -25.76 4.05 8.14
C THR A 449 -25.11 3.42 9.35
N THR A 450 -24.56 2.22 9.21
CA THR A 450 -23.95 1.46 10.28
C THR A 450 -22.49 1.13 9.97
N SER A 451 -21.72 0.85 11.01
CA SER A 451 -20.40 0.24 10.92
C SER A 451 -20.15 -0.69 12.10
N VAL A 452 -19.43 -1.78 11.88
CA VAL A 452 -19.15 -2.78 12.93
C VAL A 452 -17.72 -2.68 13.43
N THR A 453 -17.53 -2.79 14.75
CA THR A 453 -16.23 -3.09 15.35
C THR A 453 -16.31 -4.35 16.18
N LEU A 454 -15.30 -5.22 16.08
CA LEU A 454 -15.17 -6.40 16.92
C LEU A 454 -14.43 -6.04 18.21
N ASN A 455 -14.55 -6.86 19.23
CA ASN A 455 -13.73 -6.76 20.45
C ASN A 455 -13.28 -8.16 20.83
N ARG A 456 -12.37 -8.76 20.07
CA ARG A 456 -11.93 -10.17 20.20
C ARG A 456 -10.92 -10.36 21.32
N GLU A 457 -11.08 -11.48 22.03
CA GLU A 457 -10.16 -11.93 23.09
C GLU A 457 -9.52 -13.24 22.68
N LEU A 458 -8.32 -13.12 22.12
CA LEU A 458 -7.62 -14.20 21.46
C LEU A 458 -6.59 -14.83 22.40
N GLN A 459 -6.52 -16.15 22.39
CA GLN A 459 -5.52 -16.92 23.11
C GLN A 459 -4.53 -17.57 22.14
N LEU A 460 -3.24 -17.34 22.38
CA LEU A 460 -2.14 -17.94 21.65
C LEU A 460 -1.83 -19.36 22.15
N LEU A 461 -1.90 -20.30 21.22
CA LEU A 461 -1.38 -21.65 21.32
C LEU A 461 -0.13 -21.73 20.43
N ALA A 462 1.03 -21.52 21.04
CA ALA A 462 2.29 -21.50 20.32
C ALA A 462 2.70 -22.92 19.91
N GLY A 463 2.79 -23.18 18.60
CA GLY A 463 3.54 -24.32 18.06
C GLY A 463 5.05 -24.16 18.16
N GLU A 464 5.77 -25.17 17.68
CA GLU A 464 7.23 -25.23 17.73
C GLU A 464 7.87 -24.90 16.37
N PHE A 465 9.07 -24.32 16.41
CA PHE A 465 9.88 -24.09 15.21
C PHE A 465 10.55 -25.36 14.74
N GLN A 466 10.40 -25.65 13.46
CA GLN A 466 11.03 -26.75 12.76
C GLN A 466 11.87 -26.20 11.61
N GLU A 467 12.98 -26.86 11.31
CA GLU A 467 13.72 -26.63 10.07
C GLU A 467 12.96 -27.29 8.92
N THR A 468 12.61 -26.51 7.91
CA THR A 468 11.78 -26.95 6.79
C THR A 468 12.49 -26.60 5.48
N PRO A 469 12.85 -27.58 4.64
CA PRO A 469 13.32 -27.29 3.29
C PRO A 469 12.18 -26.74 2.45
N LEU A 470 12.38 -25.59 1.82
CA LEU A 470 11.39 -25.01 0.92
C LEU A 470 11.32 -25.81 -0.38
N GLN A 471 10.12 -26.29 -0.69
CA GLN A 471 9.80 -26.96 -1.95
C GLN A 471 9.51 -25.92 -3.02
N ALA A 472 10.21 -26.02 -4.16
CA ALA A 472 9.97 -25.17 -5.32
C ALA A 472 8.51 -25.22 -5.77
N ASP A 473 8.03 -24.13 -6.36
CA ASP A 473 6.68 -23.99 -6.95
C ASP A 473 5.50 -24.11 -5.96
N THR A 474 5.77 -24.20 -4.66
CA THR A 474 4.72 -24.08 -3.63
C THR A 474 4.35 -22.63 -3.36
N HIS A 475 3.14 -22.37 -2.85
CA HIS A 475 2.74 -21.02 -2.46
C HIS A 475 3.66 -20.43 -1.38
N LEU A 476 4.10 -21.24 -0.42
CA LEU A 476 5.06 -20.81 0.60
C LEU A 476 6.41 -20.43 -0.02
N TRP A 477 6.91 -21.18 -1.00
CA TRP A 477 8.12 -20.83 -1.75
C TRP A 477 7.97 -19.47 -2.43
N PHE A 478 6.86 -19.25 -3.13
CA PHE A 478 6.57 -17.98 -3.79
C PHE A 478 6.53 -16.80 -2.79
N LEU A 479 5.83 -16.97 -1.66
CA LEU A 479 5.79 -15.94 -0.60
C LEU A 479 7.18 -15.67 0.00
N CYS A 480 7.97 -16.71 0.26
CA CYS A 480 9.35 -16.55 0.75
C CYS A 480 10.22 -15.84 -0.27
N GLN A 481 10.09 -16.16 -1.57
CA GLN A 481 10.84 -15.50 -2.64
C GLN A 481 10.51 -14.00 -2.71
N CYS A 482 9.23 -13.63 -2.58
CA CYS A 482 8.79 -12.24 -2.53
C CYS A 482 9.33 -11.49 -1.31
N ALA A 483 9.27 -12.11 -0.13
CA ALA A 483 9.62 -11.51 1.15
C ALA A 483 11.13 -11.49 1.47
N SER A 484 11.95 -12.26 0.74
CA SER A 484 13.38 -12.36 1.01
C SER A 484 14.13 -11.09 0.59
N LEU A 485 15.00 -10.58 1.47
CA LEU A 485 15.89 -9.46 1.17
C LEU A 485 17.17 -9.92 0.45
N ASN A 486 17.60 -11.17 0.66
CA ASN A 486 18.69 -11.81 -0.10
C ASN A 486 18.11 -12.86 -1.05
N ARG A 487 17.48 -12.39 -2.13
CA ARG A 487 16.80 -13.28 -3.08
C ARG A 487 17.76 -14.12 -3.92
N GLN A 488 19.03 -13.73 -4.06
CA GLN A 488 20.04 -14.56 -4.73
C GLN A 488 20.29 -15.90 -4.02
N ALA A 489 20.10 -15.92 -2.69
CA ALA A 489 20.21 -17.15 -1.91
C ALA A 489 18.98 -18.08 -2.02
N MET A 490 17.93 -17.65 -2.73
CA MET A 490 16.75 -18.49 -2.97
C MET A 490 17.09 -19.59 -3.99
N GLN A 491 17.29 -20.81 -3.51
CA GLN A 491 17.58 -22.00 -4.32
C GLN A 491 16.69 -23.18 -3.85
N PRO A 492 16.28 -24.11 -4.74
CA PRO A 492 15.45 -25.24 -4.36
C PRO A 492 16.07 -26.01 -3.18
N GLY A 493 15.27 -26.30 -2.14
CA GLY A 493 15.74 -26.96 -0.93
C GLY A 493 16.39 -26.05 0.11
N VAL A 494 16.44 -24.72 -0.10
CA VAL A 494 16.86 -23.77 0.96
C VAL A 494 16.01 -23.97 2.21
N THR A 495 16.66 -24.03 3.37
CA THR A 495 15.98 -24.32 4.64
C THR A 495 15.52 -23.02 5.31
N VAL A 496 14.30 -23.04 5.82
CA VAL A 496 13.73 -21.99 6.68
C VAL A 496 13.36 -22.57 8.04
N HIS A 497 13.33 -21.73 9.07
CA HIS A 497 12.71 -22.05 10.33
C HIS A 497 11.24 -21.63 10.29
N LEU A 498 10.33 -22.59 10.33
CA LEU A 498 8.89 -22.37 10.29
C LEU A 498 8.25 -22.83 11.62
N ALA A 499 7.39 -22.00 12.19
CA ALA A 499 6.47 -22.39 13.24
C ALA A 499 5.03 -22.04 12.84
N THR A 500 4.09 -22.91 13.20
CA THR A 500 2.66 -22.70 13.00
C THR A 500 1.98 -22.59 14.36
N HIS A 501 1.39 -21.44 14.65
CA HIS A 501 0.67 -21.16 15.88
C HIS A 501 -0.84 -21.07 15.61
N THR A 502 -1.63 -21.39 16.63
CA THR A 502 -3.08 -21.14 16.60
C THR A 502 -3.41 -19.98 17.52
N VAL A 503 -4.18 -19.02 17.02
CA VAL A 503 -4.72 -17.90 17.79
C VAL A 503 -6.24 -18.04 17.77
N MET A 504 -6.84 -18.31 18.92
CA MET A 504 -8.26 -18.67 19.01
C MET A 504 -9.03 -17.68 19.86
N ASP A 505 -10.18 -17.23 19.37
CA ASP A 505 -11.13 -16.46 20.16
C ASP A 505 -11.82 -17.35 21.19
N THR A 506 -11.69 -16.97 22.45
CA THR A 506 -12.18 -17.76 23.59
C THR A 506 -13.70 -17.79 23.71
N ARG A 507 -14.43 -16.89 23.03
CA ARG A 507 -15.91 -16.79 23.13
C ARG A 507 -16.65 -17.51 22.02
N ASP A 508 -16.22 -17.33 20.78
CA ASP A 508 -16.90 -17.91 19.60
C ASP A 508 -16.11 -19.04 18.93
N GLY A 509 -14.88 -19.31 19.36
CA GLY A 509 -14.04 -20.38 18.82
C GLY A 509 -13.43 -20.05 17.45
N THR A 510 -13.54 -18.82 16.95
CA THR A 510 -12.89 -18.39 15.70
C THR A 510 -11.39 -18.61 15.81
N LYS A 511 -10.81 -19.29 14.81
CA LYS A 511 -9.38 -19.64 14.79
C LYS A 511 -8.67 -18.90 13.67
N PHE A 512 -7.49 -18.37 14.00
CA PHE A 512 -6.51 -17.88 13.06
C PHE A 512 -5.27 -18.76 13.15
N THR A 513 -4.71 -19.13 12.00
CA THR A 513 -3.41 -19.82 11.93
C THR A 513 -2.35 -18.76 11.65
N VAL A 514 -1.35 -18.66 12.52
CA VAL A 514 -0.23 -17.72 12.35
C VAL A 514 1.02 -18.52 12.06
N GLN A 515 1.58 -18.38 10.86
CA GLN A 515 2.87 -18.97 10.52
C GLN A 515 3.97 -17.92 10.64
N VAL A 516 5.04 -18.25 11.34
CA VAL A 516 6.24 -17.41 11.45
C VAL A 516 7.39 -18.12 10.75
N VAL A 517 7.98 -17.46 9.75
CA VAL A 517 9.03 -18.00 8.88
C VAL A 517 10.26 -17.14 9.01
N HIS A 518 11.41 -17.77 9.28
CA HIS A 518 12.70 -17.09 9.37
C HIS A 518 13.77 -17.80 8.55
N SER A 519 14.69 -17.02 7.98
CA SER A 519 15.96 -17.52 7.47
C SER A 519 17.02 -16.42 7.53
N ALA A 520 18.12 -16.70 8.23
CA ALA A 520 19.25 -15.79 8.27
C ALA A 520 19.93 -15.66 6.89
N GLN A 521 20.03 -16.76 6.14
CA GLN A 521 20.64 -16.78 4.80
C GLN A 521 19.85 -15.93 3.79
N LEU A 522 18.51 -16.04 3.82
CA LEU A 522 17.62 -15.27 2.94
C LEU A 522 17.37 -13.83 3.43
N LEU A 523 17.88 -13.49 4.62
CA LEU A 523 17.51 -12.26 5.34
C LEU A 523 15.97 -12.12 5.49
N LEU A 524 15.31 -13.24 5.73
CA LEU A 524 13.86 -13.38 5.74
C LEU A 524 13.34 -13.44 7.18
N SER A 525 12.34 -12.61 7.45
CA SER A 525 11.41 -12.82 8.56
C SER A 525 10.03 -12.43 8.09
N MET A 526 9.10 -13.37 8.18
CA MET A 526 7.76 -13.24 7.63
C MET A 526 6.73 -13.86 8.58
N ILE A 527 5.57 -13.22 8.67
CA ILE A 527 4.43 -13.61 9.49
C ILE A 527 3.24 -13.72 8.54
N LEU A 528 2.62 -14.89 8.46
CA LEU A 528 1.44 -15.14 7.64
C LEU A 528 0.25 -15.40 8.57
N VAL A 529 -0.85 -14.69 8.34
CA VAL A 529 -2.08 -14.83 9.13
C VAL A 529 -3.18 -15.36 8.24
N TYR A 530 -3.55 -16.61 8.49
CA TYR A 530 -4.61 -17.32 7.80
C TYR A 530 -5.89 -17.32 8.64
N GLY A 531 -7.01 -17.10 7.96
CA GLY A 531 -8.34 -17.21 8.53
C GLY A 531 -8.90 -18.63 8.44
N ARG A 532 -10.23 -18.70 8.32
CA ARG A 532 -10.97 -19.94 8.05
C ARG A 532 -10.50 -20.57 6.73
N GLU A 533 -10.53 -21.91 6.66
CA GLU A 533 -10.21 -22.66 5.43
C GLU A 533 -8.80 -22.37 4.85
N GLN A 534 -7.85 -21.96 5.70
CA GLN A 534 -6.47 -21.62 5.28
C GLN A 534 -6.40 -20.49 4.24
N ARG A 535 -7.37 -19.59 4.25
CA ARG A 535 -7.37 -18.38 3.40
C ARG A 535 -6.40 -17.36 3.97
N LEU A 536 -5.42 -16.90 3.17
CA LEU A 536 -4.43 -15.91 3.61
C LEU A 536 -5.09 -14.52 3.69
N LEU A 537 -5.14 -13.94 4.88
CA LEU A 537 -5.79 -12.64 5.11
C LEU A 537 -4.78 -11.50 5.19
N SER A 538 -3.65 -11.73 5.85
CA SER A 538 -2.59 -10.73 5.99
C SER A 538 -1.22 -11.38 6.05
N MET A 539 -0.22 -10.66 5.57
CA MET A 539 1.18 -11.01 5.65
C MET A 539 1.97 -9.82 6.20
N ALA A 540 2.94 -10.08 7.06
CA ALA A 540 3.96 -9.10 7.40
C ALA A 540 5.34 -9.64 7.10
N HIS A 541 6.20 -8.86 6.46
CA HIS A 541 7.58 -9.28 6.19
C HIS A 541 8.57 -8.14 6.32
N LEU A 542 9.84 -8.49 6.56
CA LEU A 542 10.93 -7.52 6.60
C LEU A 542 11.07 -6.79 5.26
N ILE A 543 11.32 -5.49 5.35
CA ILE A 543 11.67 -4.61 4.22
C ILE A 543 13.02 -3.95 4.48
N GLY A 544 13.74 -3.67 3.39
CA GLY A 544 15.07 -3.08 3.42
C GLY A 544 15.10 -1.61 2.98
N ALA A 545 16.32 -1.13 2.80
CA ALA A 545 16.62 0.22 2.30
C ALA A 545 16.25 0.39 0.81
N ASP A 546 16.01 -0.70 0.10
CA ASP A 546 15.42 -0.71 -1.24
C ASP A 546 14.00 -0.11 -1.25
N SER A 547 13.23 -0.35 -0.18
CA SER A 547 11.83 0.08 -0.07
C SER A 547 11.62 1.41 0.66
N LEU A 548 12.47 1.74 1.64
CA LEU A 548 12.33 2.96 2.45
C LEU A 548 13.48 3.96 2.20
N PRO A 549 13.21 5.28 2.24
CA PRO A 549 14.26 6.29 2.20
C PRO A 549 15.05 6.33 3.52
N SER A 550 16.16 7.06 3.52
CA SER A 550 16.81 7.56 4.73
C SER A 550 16.12 8.82 5.26
N ARG A 551 16.38 9.17 6.51
CA ARG A 551 15.87 10.37 7.16
C ARG A 551 16.33 11.64 6.45
N GLU A 552 17.53 11.62 5.90
CA GLU A 552 18.19 12.74 5.24
C GLU A 552 17.58 13.03 3.86
N GLN A 553 16.95 12.05 3.21
CA GLN A 553 16.23 12.23 1.94
C GLN A 553 14.84 12.90 2.11
N LEU A 554 14.40 13.10 3.35
CA LEU A 554 13.09 13.68 3.66
C LEU A 554 13.21 15.15 4.08
N ASP A 555 12.18 15.94 3.77
CA ASP A 555 12.01 17.27 4.34
C ASP A 555 11.96 17.22 5.87
N SER A 556 12.46 18.25 6.56
CA SER A 556 12.54 18.28 8.03
C SER A 556 11.19 18.06 8.71
N ASN A 557 10.12 18.60 8.13
CA ASN A 557 8.74 18.44 8.60
C ASN A 557 8.12 17.07 8.23
N LEU A 558 8.74 16.30 7.33
CA LEU A 558 8.29 14.97 6.89
C LEU A 558 9.16 13.83 7.43
N GLN A 559 10.12 14.09 8.32
CA GLN A 559 10.94 13.04 8.96
C GLN A 559 10.16 12.07 9.86
N PHE A 560 8.87 12.34 10.10
CA PHE A 560 7.96 11.40 10.73
C PHE A 560 7.44 10.33 9.77
N LEU A 561 7.71 10.42 8.45
CA LEU A 561 7.36 9.37 7.50
C LEU A 561 8.25 8.12 7.72
N PRO A 562 7.82 6.93 7.28
CA PRO A 562 8.63 5.73 7.37
C PRO A 562 10.00 5.90 6.69
N HIS A 563 11.08 5.64 7.42
CA HIS A 563 12.45 5.70 6.91
C HIS A 563 13.32 4.64 7.61
N LEU A 564 14.40 4.22 6.94
CA LEU A 564 15.40 3.28 7.47
C LEU A 564 16.79 3.91 7.33
N SER A 565 17.42 4.24 8.46
CA SER A 565 18.61 5.10 8.52
C SER A 565 19.73 4.54 9.40
N SER A 566 19.56 3.35 9.96
CA SER A 566 20.60 2.68 10.71
C SER A 566 20.57 1.18 10.47
N ALA A 567 21.75 0.55 10.42
CA ALA A 567 21.90 -0.90 10.32
C ALA A 567 21.34 -1.66 11.53
N GLU A 568 21.03 -0.98 12.64
CA GLU A 568 20.38 -1.57 13.82
C GLU A 568 18.85 -1.50 13.79
N GLU A 569 18.28 -0.78 12.82
CA GLU A 569 16.83 -0.70 12.62
C GLU A 569 16.34 -1.87 11.77
N ARG A 570 15.15 -2.38 12.10
CA ARG A 570 14.43 -3.36 11.28
C ARG A 570 13.01 -2.86 11.07
N ALA A 571 12.45 -3.09 9.89
CA ALA A 571 11.09 -2.68 9.58
C ALA A 571 10.32 -3.82 8.94
N PHE A 572 9.08 -4.01 9.37
CA PHE A 572 8.10 -4.87 8.71
C PHE A 572 7.12 -4.00 7.95
N VAL A 573 6.74 -4.42 6.74
CA VAL A 573 5.49 -4.00 6.12
C VAL A 573 4.42 -5.03 6.42
N ILE A 574 3.22 -4.58 6.78
CA ILE A 574 2.01 -5.40 6.91
C ILE A 574 1.17 -5.13 5.67
N VAL A 575 0.78 -6.20 4.99
CA VAL A 575 0.10 -6.19 3.69
C VAL A 575 -1.15 -7.06 3.78
N ASN A 576 -2.20 -6.65 3.07
CA ASN A 576 -3.42 -7.43 2.89
C ASN A 576 -3.89 -7.33 1.43
N ARG A 577 -5.10 -7.80 1.13
CA ARG A 577 -5.68 -7.76 -0.23
C ARG A 577 -5.72 -6.35 -0.86
N GLU A 578 -5.86 -5.31 -0.04
CA GLU A 578 -6.04 -3.93 -0.49
C GLU A 578 -4.71 -3.21 -0.74
N GLY A 579 -3.60 -3.66 -0.15
CA GLY A 579 -2.33 -2.95 -0.25
C GLY A 579 -1.48 -3.05 1.00
N ASP A 580 -0.57 -2.09 1.14
CA ASP A 580 0.17 -1.89 2.38
C ASP A 580 -0.76 -1.32 3.46
N TYR A 581 -0.91 -2.06 4.55
CA TYR A 581 -1.73 -1.68 5.70
C TYR A 581 -0.95 -0.78 6.68
N ALA A 582 0.25 -1.22 7.06
CA ALA A 582 1.08 -0.52 8.03
C ALA A 582 2.57 -0.84 7.87
N ILE A 583 3.43 0.01 8.40
CA ILE A 583 4.86 -0.28 8.59
C ILE A 583 5.16 -0.26 10.08
N VAL A 584 5.86 -1.28 10.58
CA VAL A 584 6.27 -1.36 11.99
C VAL A 584 7.80 -1.41 12.02
N LYS A 585 8.42 -0.32 12.46
CA LYS A 585 9.89 -0.18 12.57
C LYS A 585 10.31 -0.34 14.02
N GLY A 586 11.37 -1.09 14.27
CA GLY A 586 11.96 -1.30 15.60
C GLY A 586 13.45 -0.93 15.65
N ARG A 587 13.89 -0.42 16.81
CA ARG A 587 15.30 -0.18 17.16
C ARG A 587 15.52 -0.48 18.64
N TRP A 588 16.63 -1.10 18.99
CA TRP A 588 17.00 -1.28 20.40
C TRP A 588 17.75 -0.06 20.97
N THR A 589 17.51 0.26 22.23
CA THR A 589 18.23 1.35 22.94
C THR A 589 18.47 1.01 24.41
N GLY A 590 19.45 1.68 25.02
CA GLY A 590 19.69 1.63 26.46
C GLY A 590 20.26 0.30 26.98
N PHE A 591 20.75 -0.58 26.10
CA PHE A 591 21.48 -1.78 26.51
C PHE A 591 22.88 -1.41 27.01
N VAL A 592 23.20 -1.85 28.23
CA VAL A 592 24.53 -1.63 28.83
C VAL A 592 24.98 -2.97 29.41
N ARG A 593 26.10 -3.51 28.92
CA ARG A 593 26.68 -4.71 29.50
C ARG A 593 27.21 -4.41 30.91
N LYS A 594 27.05 -5.37 31.82
CA LYS A 594 27.70 -5.31 33.13
C LYS A 594 29.22 -5.23 32.92
N GLN A 595 29.86 -4.19 33.43
CA GLN A 595 31.31 -4.05 33.37
C GLN A 595 31.93 -4.90 34.49
N GLU A 596 32.79 -5.84 34.12
CA GLU A 596 33.66 -6.53 35.08
C GLU A 596 34.78 -5.57 35.52
N VAL A 597 35.15 -5.63 36.80
CA VAL A 597 36.24 -4.81 37.34
C VAL A 597 37.56 -5.35 36.77
N GLN A 598 38.16 -4.67 35.79
CA GLN A 598 39.48 -5.01 35.29
C GLN A 598 40.57 -4.49 36.24
N GLY A 599 41.45 -5.38 36.69
CA GLY A 599 42.72 -5.03 37.33
C GLY A 599 42.65 -4.87 38.85
N GLY A 600 43.35 -5.76 39.56
CA GLY A 600 43.41 -5.77 41.02
C GLY A 600 44.07 -4.52 41.60
N SER A 601 43.31 -3.77 42.40
CA SER A 601 43.79 -2.98 43.57
C SER A 601 42.66 -2.21 44.26
N GLY A 602 41.42 -2.72 44.24
CA GLY A 602 40.30 -2.09 44.92
C GLY A 602 39.35 -3.10 45.55
N LYS A 603 39.69 -3.60 46.75
CA LYS A 603 38.73 -4.29 47.61
C LYS A 603 37.61 -3.29 47.97
N GLY A 604 36.47 -3.34 47.28
CA GLY A 604 35.25 -2.62 47.69
C GLY A 604 34.39 -1.98 46.60
N GLN A 605 34.82 -1.89 45.33
CA GLN A 605 33.97 -1.30 44.28
C GLN A 605 32.98 -2.33 43.72
N LYS A 606 31.68 -2.14 43.99
CA LYS A 606 30.60 -2.94 43.38
C LYS A 606 30.55 -2.66 41.87
N ALA A 607 30.59 -3.72 41.06
CA ALA A 607 30.41 -3.61 39.61
C ALA A 607 29.10 -2.88 39.28
N LYS A 608 29.14 -1.91 38.36
CA LYS A 608 27.93 -1.22 37.90
C LYS A 608 26.97 -2.25 37.28
N PRO A 609 25.70 -2.33 37.72
CA PRO A 609 24.73 -3.22 37.12
C PRO A 609 24.53 -2.84 35.65
N GLY A 610 24.43 -3.84 34.78
CA GLY A 610 24.06 -3.61 33.40
C GLY A 610 22.59 -3.21 33.26
N SER A 611 22.19 -2.81 32.06
CA SER A 611 20.82 -2.53 31.67
C SER A 611 20.42 -3.41 30.50
N PRO A 612 19.28 -4.12 30.54
CA PRO A 612 18.79 -4.87 29.38
C PRO A 612 18.39 -3.94 28.22
N GLY A 613 18.12 -2.66 28.49
CA GLY A 613 17.57 -1.77 27.48
C GLY A 613 16.13 -2.11 27.10
N ARG A 614 15.67 -1.52 26.00
CA ARG A 614 14.29 -1.63 25.50
C ARG A 614 14.23 -1.48 23.98
N LEU A 615 13.14 -1.99 23.41
CA LEU A 615 12.78 -1.79 22.02
C LEU A 615 11.98 -0.49 21.88
N LEU A 616 12.41 0.41 21.01
CA LEU A 616 11.60 1.51 20.49
C LEU A 616 10.92 1.05 19.21
N VAL A 617 9.63 1.35 19.07
CA VAL A 617 8.84 1.01 17.89
C VAL A 617 8.10 2.23 17.36
N ASP A 618 8.21 2.45 16.06
CA ASP A 618 7.36 3.36 15.30
C ASP A 618 6.41 2.53 14.42
N ALA A 619 5.11 2.61 14.70
CA ALA A 619 4.06 1.95 13.92
C ALA A 619 3.32 2.97 13.06
N PHE A 620 3.53 2.92 11.76
CA PHE A 620 2.93 3.80 10.76
C PHE A 620 1.67 3.16 10.21
N ASN A 621 0.51 3.74 10.48
CA ASN A 621 -0.73 3.37 9.82
C ASN A 621 -0.79 4.08 8.47
N LEU A 622 -0.65 3.33 7.38
CA LEU A 622 -0.56 3.90 6.04
C LEU A 622 -1.93 4.38 5.55
N LEU A 623 -3.03 3.77 5.99
CA LEU A 623 -4.39 4.17 5.62
C LEU A 623 -4.80 5.51 6.26
N LYS A 624 -4.50 5.69 7.55
CA LYS A 624 -4.81 6.90 8.32
C LYS A 624 -3.71 7.97 8.25
N ASN A 625 -2.55 7.64 7.67
CA ASN A 625 -1.34 8.48 7.65
C ASN A 625 -0.94 8.99 9.05
N THR A 626 -0.96 8.08 10.03
CA THR A 626 -0.61 8.38 11.44
C THR A 626 0.56 7.51 11.89
N VAL A 627 1.31 7.99 12.87
CA VAL A 627 2.41 7.25 13.51
C VAL A 627 2.13 7.10 15.00
N GLN A 628 2.25 5.87 15.50
CA GLN A 628 2.21 5.55 16.92
C GLN A 628 3.62 5.16 17.37
N LYS A 629 4.10 5.81 18.42
CA LYS A 629 5.39 5.47 19.05
C LYS A 629 5.16 4.70 20.33
N LEU A 630 5.88 3.61 20.52
CA LEU A 630 5.81 2.79 21.73
C LEU A 630 7.19 2.27 22.12
N GLU A 631 7.37 2.00 23.41
CA GLU A 631 8.59 1.40 23.95
C GLU A 631 8.25 0.15 24.76
N VAL A 632 9.01 -0.94 24.52
CA VAL A 632 8.78 -2.25 25.15
C VAL A 632 10.10 -2.85 25.66
N PRO A 633 10.26 -3.06 26.98
CA PRO A 633 9.36 -2.60 28.04
C PRO A 633 9.33 -1.08 28.16
N THR A 634 8.29 -0.55 28.82
CA THR A 634 8.22 0.88 29.18
C THR A 634 9.29 1.26 30.20
N ALA A 635 9.50 2.56 30.43
CA ALA A 635 10.36 3.05 31.50
C ALA A 635 10.03 2.45 32.89
N GLU A 636 8.77 2.10 33.14
CA GLU A 636 8.29 1.44 34.38
C GLU A 636 8.50 -0.09 34.37
N GLY A 637 9.06 -0.65 33.31
CA GLY A 637 9.29 -2.09 33.14
C GLY A 637 8.08 -2.88 32.65
N SER A 638 6.98 -2.22 32.27
CA SER A 638 5.79 -2.90 31.74
C SER A 638 6.07 -3.44 30.33
N THR A 639 5.78 -4.72 30.12
CA THR A 639 5.85 -5.38 28.80
C THR A 639 4.52 -5.33 28.05
N LEU A 640 3.54 -4.59 28.57
CA LEU A 640 2.26 -4.35 27.89
C LEU A 640 2.46 -3.32 26.79
N PHE A 641 1.98 -3.62 25.60
CA PHE A 641 1.97 -2.67 24.50
C PHE A 641 0.62 -2.68 23.79
N VAL A 642 0.29 -1.54 23.20
CA VAL A 642 -0.88 -1.33 22.35
C VAL A 642 -0.38 -0.88 21.00
N ILE A 643 -0.80 -1.55 19.93
CA ILE A 643 -0.45 -1.23 18.55
C ILE A 643 -1.72 -1.19 17.71
N GLY A 644 -2.07 -0.01 17.18
CA GLY A 644 -3.38 0.22 16.59
C GLY A 644 -4.51 -0.12 17.58
N ASP A 645 -5.46 -0.94 17.15
CA ASP A 645 -6.58 -1.41 17.96
C ASP A 645 -6.29 -2.77 18.66
N ALA A 646 -5.02 -3.18 18.74
CA ALA A 646 -4.62 -4.41 19.42
C ALA A 646 -3.73 -4.18 20.65
N GLN A 647 -3.86 -5.08 21.61
CA GLN A 647 -3.14 -5.03 22.88
C GLN A 647 -2.59 -6.42 23.25
N ALA A 648 -1.33 -6.47 23.68
CA ALA A 648 -0.65 -7.70 24.08
C ALA A 648 0.45 -7.46 25.12
N ARG A 649 0.87 -8.53 25.81
CA ARG A 649 2.01 -8.54 26.73
C ARG A 649 3.01 -9.59 26.27
N LEU A 650 4.31 -9.26 26.15
CA LEU A 650 5.32 -10.24 25.73
C LEU A 650 5.31 -11.55 26.57
N PRO A 651 5.16 -11.52 27.91
CA PRO A 651 5.05 -12.73 28.74
C PRO A 651 3.66 -13.38 28.73
N GLY A 652 2.68 -12.76 28.09
CA GLY A 652 1.29 -13.23 28.04
C GLY A 652 1.00 -14.14 26.85
N LYS A 653 -0.15 -14.82 26.92
CA LYS A 653 -0.75 -15.57 25.78
C LYS A 653 -2.02 -14.90 25.25
N ARG A 654 -2.48 -13.81 25.88
CA ARG A 654 -3.72 -13.12 25.53
C ARG A 654 -3.41 -11.95 24.60
N ILE A 655 -4.17 -11.85 23.51
CA ILE A 655 -4.15 -10.76 22.55
C ILE A 655 -5.58 -10.22 22.46
N GLU A 656 -5.77 -8.95 22.75
CA GLU A 656 -7.06 -8.28 22.59
C GLU A 656 -7.05 -7.49 21.28
N VAL A 657 -8.11 -7.61 20.47
CA VAL A 657 -8.22 -6.92 19.17
C VAL A 657 -9.58 -6.26 19.02
N ARG A 658 -9.58 -4.93 18.89
CA ARG A 658 -10.80 -4.11 18.79
C ARG A 658 -11.08 -3.61 17.38
N SER A 659 -11.00 -4.51 16.40
CA SER A 659 -11.10 -4.16 14.98
C SER A 659 -11.64 -5.30 14.14
N THR A 660 -12.31 -4.95 13.04
CA THR A 660 -12.69 -5.91 11.97
C THR A 660 -11.48 -6.37 11.17
N ALA A 661 -10.40 -5.57 11.11
CA ALA A 661 -9.10 -5.95 10.53
C ALA A 661 -8.30 -6.82 11.51
N THR A 662 -8.87 -7.95 11.94
CA THR A 662 -8.31 -8.77 13.02
C THR A 662 -6.97 -9.38 12.61
N ALA A 663 -6.84 -9.82 11.37
CA ALA A 663 -5.62 -10.48 10.87
C ALA A 663 -4.41 -9.54 10.86
N GLU A 664 -4.60 -8.31 10.40
CA GLU A 664 -3.56 -7.27 10.32
C GLU A 664 -3.09 -6.87 11.73
N HIS A 665 -4.01 -6.82 12.69
CA HIS A 665 -3.69 -6.52 14.09
C HIS A 665 -2.97 -7.68 14.80
N ILE A 666 -3.32 -8.94 14.49
CA ILE A 666 -2.53 -10.11 14.91
C ILE A 666 -1.12 -10.00 14.33
N ALA A 667 -0.99 -9.70 13.03
CA ALA A 667 0.30 -9.50 12.39
C ALA A 667 1.10 -8.39 13.07
N ALA A 668 0.47 -7.25 13.41
CA ALA A 668 1.12 -6.14 14.11
C ALA A 668 1.67 -6.54 15.49
N VAL A 669 0.93 -7.32 16.27
CA VAL A 669 1.38 -7.86 17.57
C VAL A 669 2.60 -8.79 17.40
N PHE A 670 2.56 -9.65 16.38
CA PHE A 670 3.69 -10.52 16.03
C PHE A 670 4.88 -9.71 15.48
N CYS A 671 4.67 -8.62 14.75
CA CYS A 671 5.73 -7.72 14.29
C CYS A 671 6.48 -7.11 15.47
N VAL A 672 5.78 -6.52 16.45
CA VAL A 672 6.41 -5.94 17.66
C VAL A 672 7.20 -7.01 18.42
N SER A 673 6.59 -8.19 18.59
CA SER A 673 7.21 -9.31 19.30
C SER A 673 8.43 -9.87 18.54
N THR A 674 8.39 -9.92 17.22
CA THR A 674 9.50 -10.36 16.36
C THR A 674 10.61 -9.31 16.34
N LEU A 675 10.28 -8.03 16.23
CA LEU A 675 11.26 -6.93 16.32
C LEU A 675 11.97 -6.92 17.68
N PHE A 676 11.26 -7.26 18.76
CA PHE A 676 11.87 -7.46 20.07
C PHE A 676 12.93 -8.57 20.02
N VAL A 677 12.70 -9.66 19.28
CA VAL A 677 13.70 -10.72 19.12
C VAL A 677 14.84 -10.29 18.18
N LEU A 678 14.54 -9.68 17.04
CA LEU A 678 15.52 -9.35 16.00
C LEU A 678 16.47 -8.21 16.39
N CYS A 679 15.96 -7.20 17.11
CA CYS A 679 16.73 -6.02 17.49
C CYS A 679 17.46 -6.21 18.82
N ASN A 680 17.05 -7.16 19.66
CA ASN A 680 17.65 -7.35 20.98
C ASN A 680 19.13 -7.79 20.85
N PRO A 681 20.07 -7.06 21.48
CA PRO A 681 21.50 -7.37 21.44
C PRO A 681 21.92 -8.54 22.34
N ASP A 682 21.01 -9.12 23.13
CA ASP A 682 21.28 -10.26 24.00
C ASP A 682 21.78 -11.50 23.22
N LYS A 683 22.80 -12.16 23.78
CA LYS A 683 23.54 -13.25 23.11
C LYS A 683 23.02 -14.66 23.38
N VAL A 684 21.77 -14.83 23.82
CA VAL A 684 21.22 -16.14 24.22
C VAL A 684 21.14 -17.09 23.02
N ARG A 685 21.96 -18.15 22.97
CA ARG A 685 21.95 -19.18 21.91
C ARG A 685 21.06 -20.39 22.24
N ALA A 686 20.70 -20.58 23.51
CA ALA A 686 19.85 -21.68 23.98
C ALA A 686 18.95 -21.23 25.15
N ARG A 687 17.83 -21.91 25.39
CA ARG A 687 16.92 -21.64 26.53
C ARG A 687 17.63 -21.59 27.90
N THR A 688 18.76 -22.28 28.02
CA THR A 688 19.57 -22.41 29.24
C THR A 688 20.64 -21.33 29.39
N GLU A 689 20.97 -20.60 28.33
CA GLU A 689 21.93 -19.50 28.38
C GLU A 689 21.21 -18.21 28.80
N CYS A 690 21.34 -17.79 30.05
CA CYS A 690 20.82 -16.50 30.50
C CYS A 690 21.98 -15.52 30.72
N THR A 691 21.97 -14.37 30.05
CA THR A 691 22.82 -13.25 30.44
C THR A 691 22.26 -12.67 31.75
N SER A 692 23.10 -12.41 32.74
CA SER A 692 22.65 -11.84 34.04
C SER A 692 22.00 -10.44 33.93
N VAL A 693 22.04 -9.83 32.74
CA VAL A 693 21.55 -8.49 32.43
C VAL A 693 20.31 -8.51 31.53
N GLY A 694 20.06 -9.60 30.80
CA GLY A 694 19.01 -9.66 29.78
C GLY A 694 17.61 -9.89 30.35
N HIS A 695 16.60 -9.51 29.57
CA HIS A 695 15.22 -9.87 29.86
C HIS A 695 15.08 -11.40 29.91
N GLN A 696 14.21 -11.94 30.77
CA GLN A 696 13.89 -13.38 30.82
C GLN A 696 13.03 -13.83 29.63
N ALA A 697 13.32 -13.30 28.44
CA ALA A 697 12.54 -13.46 27.22
C ALA A 697 12.49 -14.91 26.71
N HIS A 698 13.41 -15.78 27.13
CA HIS A 698 13.34 -17.22 26.86
C HIS A 698 12.15 -17.91 27.56
N LYS A 699 11.50 -17.25 28.53
CA LYS A 699 10.29 -17.74 29.23
C LYS A 699 9.00 -17.11 28.71
N TRP A 700 9.10 -16.13 27.82
CA TRP A 700 7.94 -15.35 27.38
C TRP A 700 7.28 -16.01 26.17
N PRO A 701 5.97 -16.33 26.21
CA PRO A 701 5.30 -17.06 25.13
C PRO A 701 5.36 -16.37 23.77
N LEU A 702 5.17 -15.05 23.70
CA LEU A 702 5.18 -14.33 22.41
C LEU A 702 6.58 -14.26 21.80
N THR A 703 7.63 -14.07 22.59
CA THR A 703 9.01 -14.04 22.08
C THR A 703 9.43 -15.44 21.60
N LEU A 704 9.04 -16.50 22.31
CA LEU A 704 9.25 -17.89 21.87
C LEU A 704 8.50 -18.19 20.58
N ALA A 705 7.24 -17.75 20.45
CA ALA A 705 6.47 -17.86 19.22
C ALA A 705 7.12 -17.08 18.06
N CYS A 706 7.88 -16.02 18.34
CA CYS A 706 8.61 -15.24 17.34
C CYS A 706 10.08 -15.68 17.18
N GLY A 707 10.42 -16.91 17.56
CA GLY A 707 11.71 -17.51 17.24
C GLY A 707 12.86 -17.17 18.19
N TYR A 708 12.59 -16.64 19.40
CA TYR A 708 13.65 -16.35 20.36
C TYR A 708 14.56 -17.58 20.61
N GLY A 709 15.86 -17.40 20.40
CA GLY A 709 16.87 -18.47 20.51
C GLY A 709 17.06 -19.32 19.23
N LYS A 710 16.47 -18.94 18.10
CA LYS A 710 16.70 -19.56 16.78
C LYS A 710 17.70 -18.74 15.95
N GLN A 711 18.18 -19.29 14.82
CA GLN A 711 19.01 -18.55 13.88
C GLN A 711 18.15 -17.63 13.01
N LEU A 712 18.09 -16.37 13.40
CA LEU A 712 17.25 -15.33 12.79
C LEU A 712 18.11 -14.26 12.11
N PRO A 713 17.57 -13.45 11.16
CA PRO A 713 18.25 -12.26 10.63
C PRO A 713 18.31 -11.11 11.65
N SER A 714 18.76 -11.41 12.87
CA SER A 714 18.94 -10.46 13.97
C SER A 714 20.13 -9.55 13.73
N ASN A 715 20.13 -8.37 14.37
CA ASN A 715 21.27 -7.44 14.34
C ASN A 715 22.59 -8.15 14.69
N ARG A 716 22.52 -9.11 15.61
CA ARG A 716 23.65 -9.94 16.05
C ARG A 716 24.22 -10.81 14.92
N ILE A 717 23.38 -11.62 14.28
CA ILE A 717 23.84 -12.58 13.27
C ILE A 717 24.42 -11.84 12.06
N ILE A 718 23.78 -10.74 11.68
CA ILE A 718 24.25 -9.87 10.60
C ILE A 718 25.59 -9.23 10.94
N ALA A 719 25.76 -8.69 12.16
CA ALA A 719 27.02 -8.09 12.60
C ALA A 719 28.17 -9.10 12.75
N ALA A 720 27.85 -10.37 13.00
CA ALA A 720 28.84 -11.43 13.14
C ALA A 720 29.31 -12.03 11.79
N GLY A 721 28.67 -11.67 10.67
CA GLY A 721 28.92 -12.30 9.36
C GLY A 721 28.50 -13.78 9.30
N ASP A 722 27.78 -14.27 10.30
CA ASP A 722 27.44 -15.68 10.52
C ASP A 722 26.19 -16.11 9.73
N CYS A 723 25.94 -15.47 8.58
CA CYS A 723 24.79 -15.68 7.71
C CYS A 723 25.02 -16.81 6.69
N GLY A 724 25.76 -17.85 7.05
CA GLY A 724 26.09 -18.95 6.14
C GLY A 724 27.12 -18.58 5.06
N GLY A 725 28.12 -17.76 5.40
CA GLY A 725 29.33 -17.58 4.56
C GLY A 725 29.20 -16.63 3.36
N THR A 726 28.19 -15.76 3.30
CA THR A 726 28.02 -14.79 2.20
C THR A 726 28.35 -13.36 2.64
N GLU A 727 29.41 -12.76 2.06
CA GLU A 727 29.85 -11.36 2.29
C GLU A 727 28.81 -10.28 1.87
N VAL A 728 27.70 -10.68 1.26
CA VAL A 728 26.63 -9.80 0.75
C VAL A 728 25.80 -9.18 1.87
N VAL A 729 25.70 -9.85 3.02
CA VAL A 729 24.80 -9.45 4.12
C VAL A 729 25.26 -8.20 4.88
N PRO A 730 26.55 -8.06 5.28
CA PRO A 730 27.06 -6.82 5.84
C PRO A 730 26.97 -5.63 4.90
N LEU A 731 27.04 -5.84 3.57
CA LEU A 731 26.91 -4.77 2.57
C LEU A 731 25.48 -4.23 2.47
N MET A 732 24.47 -5.12 2.47
CA MET A 732 23.05 -4.74 2.39
C MET A 732 22.60 -3.89 3.60
N PHE A 733 23.10 -4.19 4.79
CA PHE A 733 22.80 -3.41 6.01
C PHE A 733 23.81 -2.27 6.26
N GLY A 734 25.07 -2.41 5.85
CA GLY A 734 26.12 -1.40 5.97
C GLY A 734 25.84 -0.15 5.15
N LEU A 735 25.11 -0.28 4.04
CA LEU A 735 24.54 0.86 3.32
C LEU A 735 23.69 1.74 4.23
N CYS A 736 23.02 1.19 5.26
CA CYS A 736 22.19 1.98 6.20
C CYS A 736 23.00 2.76 7.23
N ALA A 737 24.30 2.49 7.37
CA ALA A 737 25.17 3.17 8.34
C ALA A 737 25.98 4.33 7.72
N THR A 738 26.15 4.34 6.40
CA THR A 738 26.82 5.42 5.68
C THR A 738 25.73 6.31 5.08
N GLY A 739 25.70 7.60 5.43
CA GLY A 739 24.76 8.58 4.85
C GLY A 739 25.00 8.86 3.35
N CYS A 740 25.64 7.93 2.66
CA CYS A 740 26.05 7.99 1.27
C CYS A 740 25.43 6.76 0.59
N ASP A 741 24.69 6.97 -0.49
CA ASP A 741 24.25 5.88 -1.38
C ASP A 741 25.46 5.18 -2.08
N GLY A 742 26.68 5.63 -1.81
CA GLY A 742 27.93 5.18 -2.43
C GLY A 742 28.48 3.89 -1.85
N GLY A 743 28.59 2.87 -2.71
CA GLY A 743 29.65 1.87 -2.58
C GLY A 743 29.22 0.46 -2.19
N ALA A 744 28.49 -0.24 -3.07
CA ALA A 744 28.67 -1.69 -3.25
C ALA A 744 28.00 -2.18 -4.53
N CYS A 745 28.80 -2.52 -5.55
CA CYS A 745 28.31 -3.23 -6.74
C CYS A 745 27.61 -4.57 -6.41
N GLY A 746 27.77 -5.11 -5.20
CA GLY A 746 27.17 -6.36 -4.73
C GLY A 746 25.74 -6.28 -4.18
N ALA A 747 25.19 -5.08 -3.90
CA ALA A 747 23.83 -4.94 -3.33
C ALA A 747 22.70 -5.19 -4.35
N CYS A 748 23.03 -5.40 -5.63
CA CYS A 748 22.07 -5.93 -6.59
C CYS A 748 21.52 -7.30 -6.15
N GLY A 749 22.13 -8.03 -5.20
CA GLY A 749 21.53 -9.29 -4.71
C GLY A 749 20.13 -9.21 -4.10
N ALA A 750 19.64 -8.01 -3.78
CA ALA A 750 18.25 -7.75 -3.40
C ALA A 750 17.25 -7.94 -4.55
N CYS A 751 17.65 -7.62 -5.79
CA CYS A 751 16.89 -7.97 -6.99
C CYS A 751 17.09 -9.45 -7.28
N GLY A 752 16.32 -10.36 -6.68
CA GLY A 752 16.34 -11.81 -7.02
C GLY A 752 16.19 -12.15 -8.50
N ALA A 753 15.83 -11.16 -9.30
CA ALA A 753 15.75 -11.17 -10.74
C ALA A 753 17.14 -11.09 -11.43
N CYS A 754 18.11 -10.34 -10.89
CA CYS A 754 19.35 -9.97 -11.57
C CYS A 754 20.45 -11.04 -11.57
N GLY A 755 20.09 -12.33 -11.54
CA GLY A 755 21.02 -13.47 -11.69
C GLY A 755 21.77 -13.56 -13.04
N ALA A 756 21.78 -12.49 -13.84
CA ALA A 756 22.53 -12.32 -15.07
C ALA A 756 23.92 -11.66 -14.86
N CYS A 757 24.20 -11.07 -13.69
CA CYS A 757 25.56 -10.65 -13.36
C CYS A 757 26.38 -11.86 -12.89
N GLY A 758 26.85 -12.64 -13.87
CA GLY A 758 28.04 -13.48 -13.68
C GLY A 758 29.16 -12.63 -13.09
N GLY A 759 29.91 -13.22 -12.16
CA GLY A 759 30.84 -12.50 -11.31
C GLY A 759 31.71 -11.48 -12.05
N CYS A 760 31.76 -10.26 -11.53
CA CYS A 760 32.85 -9.34 -11.84
C CYS A 760 34.12 -9.80 -11.10
N GLY A 761 34.60 -10.99 -11.44
CA GLY A 761 35.99 -11.36 -11.22
C GLY A 761 36.79 -10.74 -12.36
N GLY A 762 37.54 -9.68 -12.08
CA GLY A 762 38.32 -9.03 -13.14
C GLY A 762 38.85 -7.64 -12.80
N CYS A 763 39.47 -7.47 -11.64
CA CYS A 763 40.48 -6.42 -11.44
C CYS A 763 41.80 -7.12 -11.12
N GLY A 764 42.46 -7.57 -12.18
CA GLY A 764 43.73 -8.28 -12.13
C GLY A 764 44.35 -8.31 -13.52
N GLY A 765 44.81 -7.16 -14.00
CA GLY A 765 45.73 -7.12 -15.12
C GLY A 765 47.09 -7.63 -14.65
N CYS A 766 47.58 -8.72 -15.26
CA CYS A 766 48.98 -9.04 -15.61
C CYS A 766 49.12 -10.55 -15.89
N GLY A 767 49.55 -10.92 -17.12
CA GLY A 767 50.29 -12.18 -17.37
C GLY A 767 49.58 -13.32 -18.12
N ALA A 768 49.65 -13.26 -19.45
CA ALA A 768 50.11 -14.31 -20.39
C ALA A 768 49.52 -15.76 -20.43
N TYR A 769 49.27 -16.19 -21.68
CA TYR A 769 49.23 -17.55 -22.27
C TYR A 769 48.07 -18.53 -21.98
N GLY A 770 47.49 -19.06 -23.08
CA GLY A 770 47.24 -20.50 -23.20
C GLY A 770 45.79 -21.01 -23.34
N GLU A 771 45.32 -21.04 -24.59
CA GLU A 771 44.54 -22.12 -25.23
C GLU A 771 43.22 -22.74 -24.66
N ASN A 772 42.31 -22.89 -25.63
CA ASN A 772 41.39 -23.99 -25.91
C ASN A 772 39.89 -23.91 -25.53
N ARG A 773 39.12 -23.64 -26.59
CA ARG A 773 37.71 -23.94 -26.82
C ARG A 773 37.37 -25.39 -26.50
N ARG A 774 36.14 -25.63 -26.00
CA ARG A 774 35.24 -26.69 -26.53
C ARG A 774 33.77 -26.30 -26.35
N ARG A 775 33.05 -26.32 -27.47
CA ARG A 775 31.58 -26.28 -27.60
C ARG A 775 30.99 -27.60 -27.12
N ILE A 776 29.79 -27.58 -26.54
CA ILE A 776 28.76 -28.62 -26.75
C ILE A 776 27.38 -27.91 -26.78
N ASN A 777 26.70 -28.08 -27.91
CA ASN A 777 25.26 -27.87 -28.11
C ASN A 777 24.50 -29.09 -27.55
N ASP A 778 23.29 -28.89 -27.04
CA ASP A 778 22.05 -29.57 -27.52
C ASP A 778 20.88 -29.27 -26.54
N VAL A 779 19.84 -28.58 -27.02
CA VAL A 779 18.54 -29.11 -27.48
C VAL A 779 17.68 -29.64 -26.33
N PHE A 780 16.59 -28.95 -26.01
CA PHE A 780 15.26 -29.58 -25.89
C PHE A 780 14.16 -28.58 -26.22
N ARG A 781 13.34 -29.00 -27.18
CA ARG A 781 12.08 -28.46 -27.68
C ARG A 781 10.92 -29.14 -26.94
N CYS A 782 9.73 -28.56 -27.15
CA CYS A 782 8.37 -29.10 -27.03
C CYS A 782 7.61 -28.63 -25.79
N ASP A 783 6.32 -28.33 -25.86
CA ASP A 783 5.40 -27.86 -26.91
C ASP A 783 4.03 -27.86 -26.22
N VAL A 784 3.25 -26.79 -26.45
CA VAL A 784 1.81 -26.57 -26.16
C VAL A 784 1.38 -26.52 -24.70
#